data_AF-A0A9D2KY82-F1
#
_entry.id   AF-A0A9D2KY82-F1
#
_cell.length_a   1.000
_cell.length_b   1.000
_cell.length_c   1.000
_cell.angle_alpha   90.00
_cell.angle_beta   90.00
_cell.angle_gamma   90.00
#
_symmetry.space_group_name_H-M   'P 1'
#
loop_
_entity.id
_entity.type
_entity.pdbx_description
1 polymer ?
#
loop_
_entity_poly.entity_id
_entity_poly.type
_entity_poly.pdbx_seq_one_letter_code
_entity_poly.pdbx_strand_id
1 'polypeptide(L)'
;MMDMMKRISQDGWEEKRGPLSLSGQRLELELNREEVREGFFEVSSGDEKPAAGYVLCMEERMECLTPSFSGMSESISWRFDSAGMREGDERSGRFVILSDCGEYELPFHVKIQGGGPLASPDGRETQAAENDREGESSGLFHFVRLARENWQEAEKLFYSSSFVKLLSGNDRKYRNLYKGLSRSPGNGQNLEEFLVSAGKKPPVEYFIPAKELVVNASGSRQNEEQLCEMFVIKQSGWGYTRLRVEAEGEFLSLEKSVLSEEDFLGNQCSLPVFVSPSRLHGGKNFGRLRLRTSCGTLRAQDGQETDCLEITVAVITERPSPSRNDGRRREWKRMTAELIKLYQELKMKRLNTVQWQARTAEVVERLHRLNDRAPEVKLYQAHLLITEERFEEAGRILKQTAVTARADGAELYCYYLYLSSLYQRDERYTAKVAMNVEEAHRANRESWRIAWLQLYLSPALQRSASRKWLFLEDQFEHGAISPVLYLEAVQLLNFSPTLIMKLGAFERQVLHYGARCGIISPDLAGHLAYLAEKEKYFSRSLFDTLRLCYEKRPDASLLQAICSLLIKGNKAGPEWLEWYRLGVEQDLRVTRLYEYFMLSVDLEQETEIPRAALMYFAYQSNLDQDRCAYLYAYVQKHRDEFPELYQTYRGQMERFLLQQLYRGRMSRDLACLYQSVLEDGMLTKDNCRALAQVLFLQQLDCEGEDIRQAVVVHAKLRGEQTWPVENGRAYVEIYDRDYEIFLEDEEHNRYSAGRAHTLTRLMNPALCMKQIAPFSEGVLGCDLYFCEIRKGKINVTKNNASRLRYLAGRQEILPALARAVRMALLRYYYEHDNMEELDLLLQEMERPQTETPEVYETVGFLVLRSFYEKAYEWLAGLDLEKEPAEILLRLSSRLLESGQHEGEERLMAIACSAFFRGKYDSYILSWLAEHYEGSSGELLQIRKAADDFAVDTYRLTERLLIQLLFTGDDVMKRTGLLRRYVGEGGRTDLEEAFLHRASGLFLMEGEEMAPYVLRDIARVEAGGEALTDMCALAYLEYYSRHREERNEETDGMIRRLGERLINAGMKLPLFQEYADILDGAEMMLDKTMVVYKGSGEHPVSIHYRIERPSAPEAGHGPMRVMQMQHVYAGIYSAQFVLFAGESLQYYITETFSEMGDARLDEGELKAEENLLVKGTRYGLLNDVISHWLIGEKGESQELLEQYLMTEWMTDGLFEPIKTDPSR
;
A
#
# COMPACT_ATOMS: atom_id res chain seq x y z
N MET A 1 44.70 22.63 -24.97
CA MET A 1 45.62 23.26 -24.01
C MET A 1 47.07 23.27 -24.50
N MET A 2 47.74 22.12 -24.72
CA MET A 2 49.16 22.12 -25.15
C MET A 2 49.44 22.85 -26.48
N ASP A 3 48.52 22.78 -27.45
CA ASP A 3 48.66 23.53 -28.71
C ASP A 3 48.54 25.05 -28.52
N MET A 4 47.75 25.50 -27.54
CA MET A 4 47.64 26.92 -27.17
C MET A 4 48.89 27.38 -26.42
N MET A 5 49.49 26.55 -25.58
CA MET A 5 50.78 26.85 -24.93
C MET A 5 51.89 27.09 -25.95
N LYS A 6 51.96 26.24 -27.00
CA LYS A 6 52.89 26.44 -28.12
C LYS A 6 52.59 27.72 -28.89
N ARG A 7 51.32 28.07 -29.09
CA ARG A 7 50.94 29.37 -29.67
C ARG A 7 51.36 30.55 -28.81
N ILE A 8 51.15 30.51 -27.49
CA ILE A 8 51.55 31.59 -26.57
C ILE A 8 53.06 31.85 -26.63
N SER A 9 53.88 30.83 -26.90
CA SER A 9 55.34 30.99 -27.07
C SER A 9 55.79 31.42 -28.49
N GLN A 10 54.91 31.38 -29.50
CA GLN A 10 55.26 31.54 -30.92
C GLN A 10 54.52 32.68 -31.64
N ASP A 11 53.28 32.95 -31.27
CA ASP A 11 52.42 34.01 -31.82
C ASP A 11 52.51 35.25 -30.91
N GLY A 12 52.43 36.45 -31.51
CA GLY A 12 52.52 37.74 -30.79
C GLY A 12 51.49 37.89 -29.66
N TRP A 13 51.68 38.93 -28.83
CA TRP A 13 50.80 39.23 -27.69
C TRP A 13 49.31 39.24 -28.08
N GLU A 14 48.53 38.34 -27.48
CA GLU A 14 47.07 38.38 -27.51
C GLU A 14 46.57 38.96 -26.18
N GLU A 15 45.83 40.07 -26.27
CA GLU A 15 45.16 40.70 -25.13
C GLU A 15 44.15 39.73 -24.49
N LYS A 16 43.85 39.94 -23.21
CA LYS A 16 42.87 39.12 -22.49
C LYS A 16 41.54 39.09 -23.26
N ARG A 17 41.08 37.88 -23.63
CA ARG A 17 39.78 37.69 -24.27
C ARG A 17 38.66 38.18 -23.35
N GLY A 18 37.64 38.76 -23.94
CA GLY A 18 36.43 39.22 -23.29
C GLY A 18 35.66 38.07 -22.64
N PRO A 19 34.78 38.41 -21.67
CA PRO A 19 34.13 37.41 -20.86
C PRO A 19 33.19 36.52 -21.68
N LEU A 20 33.07 35.26 -21.29
CA LEU A 20 32.01 34.39 -21.81
C LEU A 20 30.66 34.85 -21.26
N SER A 21 29.67 34.82 -22.14
CA SER A 21 28.27 34.96 -21.76
C SER A 21 27.63 33.57 -21.68
N LEU A 22 27.03 33.26 -20.53
CA LEU A 22 26.25 32.04 -20.31
C LEU A 22 24.76 32.37 -20.41
N SER A 23 23.96 31.46 -20.97
CA SER A 23 22.50 31.68 -21.10
C SER A 23 21.75 31.81 -19.77
N GLY A 24 22.38 31.54 -18.63
CA GLY A 24 21.82 31.71 -17.28
C GLY A 24 22.87 31.71 -16.17
N GLN A 25 22.45 32.09 -14.96
CA GLN A 25 23.30 32.12 -13.76
C GLN A 25 23.22 30.84 -12.91
N ARG A 26 22.16 30.04 -13.08
CA ARG A 26 21.93 28.75 -12.43
C ARG A 26 20.93 27.92 -13.21
N LEU A 27 21.02 26.60 -13.11
CA LEU A 27 20.03 25.67 -13.67
C LEU A 27 19.10 25.19 -12.55
N GLU A 28 17.81 25.50 -12.63
CA GLU A 28 16.79 24.99 -11.71
C GLU A 28 15.92 23.96 -12.43
N LEU A 29 15.91 22.73 -11.93
CA LEU A 29 15.20 21.61 -12.54
C LEU A 29 14.15 21.05 -11.58
N GLU A 30 12.91 20.97 -12.04
CA GLU A 30 11.84 20.26 -11.34
C GLU A 30 11.45 18.99 -12.10
N LEU A 31 11.71 17.83 -11.52
CA LEU A 31 11.56 16.52 -12.17
C LEU A 31 10.52 15.64 -11.46
N ASN A 32 9.85 14.77 -12.21
CA ASN A 32 9.10 13.66 -11.65
C ASN A 32 10.05 12.51 -11.28
N ARG A 33 9.56 11.54 -10.51
CA ARG A 33 10.33 10.33 -10.20
C ARG A 33 10.61 9.51 -11.46
N GLU A 34 11.81 8.93 -11.52
CA GLU A 34 12.25 8.07 -12.62
C GLU A 34 12.24 8.78 -13.99
N GLU A 35 12.27 10.11 -13.98
CA GLU A 35 12.41 10.93 -15.17
C GLU A 35 13.90 11.14 -15.47
N VAL A 36 14.29 10.87 -16.71
CA VAL A 36 15.57 11.31 -17.28
C VAL A 36 15.29 12.56 -18.09
N ARG A 37 15.97 13.66 -17.76
CA ARG A 37 15.80 14.93 -18.47
C ARG A 37 17.10 15.35 -19.11
N GLU A 38 17.02 15.67 -20.40
CA GLU A 38 18.09 16.29 -21.16
C GLU A 38 17.78 17.77 -21.35
N GLY A 39 18.83 18.57 -21.39
CA GLY A 39 18.73 19.99 -21.68
C GLY A 39 20.07 20.53 -22.14
N PHE A 40 20.14 21.84 -22.37
CA PHE A 40 21.39 22.50 -22.72
C PHE A 40 21.44 23.90 -22.14
N PHE A 41 22.65 24.44 -22.00
CA PHE A 41 22.89 25.86 -21.80
C PHE A 41 23.81 26.37 -22.91
N GLU A 42 23.70 27.65 -23.27
CA GLU A 42 24.51 28.24 -24.34
C GLU A 42 25.70 28.97 -23.74
N VAL A 43 26.85 28.78 -24.38
CA VAL A 43 28.10 29.49 -24.09
C VAL A 43 28.43 30.32 -25.32
N SER A 44 28.49 31.64 -25.19
CA SER A 44 28.82 32.56 -26.27
C SER A 44 29.99 33.48 -25.93
N SER A 45 30.82 33.74 -26.94
CA SER A 45 31.96 34.66 -26.85
C SER A 45 31.51 36.10 -27.10
N GLY A 46 31.96 37.04 -26.25
CA GLY A 46 31.62 38.46 -26.37
C GLY A 46 32.38 39.22 -27.47
N ASP A 47 33.45 38.64 -28.01
CA ASP A 47 34.49 39.38 -28.76
C ASP A 47 34.53 39.07 -30.27
N GLU A 48 33.45 38.52 -30.83
CA GLU A 48 33.38 38.09 -32.26
C GLU A 48 34.52 37.13 -32.70
N LYS A 49 35.20 36.50 -31.73
CA LYS A 49 36.23 35.47 -31.91
C LYS A 49 35.74 34.14 -31.30
N PRO A 50 36.04 32.98 -31.93
CA PRO A 50 35.57 31.71 -31.41
C PRO A 50 36.29 31.38 -30.10
N ALA A 51 35.53 31.08 -29.05
CA ALA A 51 36.05 30.62 -27.76
C ALA A 51 36.15 29.09 -27.76
N ALA A 52 37.15 28.57 -27.07
CA ALA A 52 37.35 27.14 -26.88
C ALA A 52 37.48 26.80 -25.40
N GLY A 53 36.91 25.68 -24.99
CA GLY A 53 36.91 25.27 -23.59
C GLY A 53 36.40 23.85 -23.36
N TYR A 54 36.41 23.47 -22.09
CA TYR A 54 35.93 22.18 -21.59
C TYR A 54 35.05 22.39 -20.36
N VAL A 55 34.13 21.44 -20.16
CA VAL A 55 33.09 21.48 -19.13
C VAL A 55 33.20 20.22 -18.28
N LEU A 56 33.36 20.41 -16.98
CA LEU A 56 33.49 19.34 -15.99
C LEU A 56 32.28 19.34 -15.06
N CYS A 57 31.79 18.15 -14.69
CA CYS A 57 30.76 17.98 -13.66
C CYS A 57 31.11 16.73 -12.82
N MET A 58 31.06 16.87 -11.49
CA MET A 58 31.44 15.81 -10.55
C MET A 58 30.23 15.11 -9.90
N GLU A 59 29.01 15.48 -10.29
CA GLU A 59 27.78 14.83 -9.81
C GLU A 59 27.44 13.64 -10.71
N GLU A 60 27.49 12.41 -10.17
CA GLU A 60 27.29 11.16 -10.91
C GLU A 60 25.94 11.10 -11.65
N ARG A 61 24.91 11.79 -11.12
CA ARG A 61 23.58 11.87 -11.76
C ARG A 61 23.48 12.88 -12.90
N MET A 62 24.48 13.74 -13.07
CA MET A 62 24.53 14.81 -14.07
C MET A 62 25.63 14.53 -15.09
N GLU A 63 25.23 13.98 -16.24
CA GLU A 63 26.12 13.66 -17.35
C GLU A 63 26.26 14.88 -18.29
N CYS A 64 27.49 15.32 -18.54
CA CYS A 64 27.78 16.35 -19.54
C CYS A 64 28.02 15.69 -20.91
N LEU A 65 27.06 15.82 -21.83
CA LEU A 65 27.11 15.16 -23.14
C LEU A 65 28.08 15.84 -24.12
N THR A 66 28.36 17.13 -23.90
CA THR A 66 29.31 17.93 -24.69
C THR A 66 30.40 18.48 -23.77
N PRO A 67 31.41 17.67 -23.40
CA PRO A 67 32.44 18.06 -22.44
C PRO A 67 33.47 19.04 -23.01
N SER A 68 33.47 19.31 -24.31
CA SER A 68 34.33 20.30 -24.96
C SER A 68 33.57 21.08 -26.02
N PHE A 69 33.98 22.34 -26.22
CA PHE A 69 33.35 23.24 -27.19
C PHE A 69 34.39 24.13 -27.88
N SER A 70 34.09 24.57 -29.09
CA SER A 70 34.92 25.49 -29.88
C SER A 70 34.05 26.21 -30.91
N GLY A 71 33.75 27.48 -30.68
CA GLY A 71 32.89 28.25 -31.59
C GLY A 71 32.52 29.63 -31.05
N MET A 72 31.69 30.37 -31.80
CA MET A 72 31.18 31.68 -31.38
C MET A 72 30.06 31.56 -30.35
N SER A 73 29.19 30.56 -30.53
CA SER A 73 28.05 30.24 -29.67
C SER A 73 27.80 28.74 -29.76
N GLU A 74 27.99 28.03 -28.67
CA GLU A 74 27.88 26.57 -28.61
C GLU A 74 26.86 26.16 -27.55
N SER A 75 26.09 25.11 -27.85
CA SER A 75 25.11 24.55 -26.93
C SER A 75 25.71 23.39 -26.14
N ILE A 76 25.94 23.59 -24.84
CA ILE A 76 26.43 22.53 -23.95
C ILE A 76 25.25 21.70 -23.46
N SER A 77 25.14 20.48 -23.98
CA SER A 77 24.10 19.51 -23.64
C SER A 77 24.44 18.72 -22.38
N TRP A 78 23.44 18.48 -21.55
CA TRP A 78 23.54 17.71 -20.31
C TRP A 78 22.34 16.78 -20.14
N ARG A 79 22.50 15.74 -19.32
CA ARG A 79 21.46 14.78 -18.95
C ARG A 79 21.46 14.56 -17.44
N PHE A 80 20.29 14.64 -16.82
CA PHE A 80 20.09 14.31 -15.42
C PHE A 80 19.18 13.09 -15.24
N ASP A 81 19.62 12.12 -14.42
CA ASP A 81 18.85 10.92 -14.08
C ASP A 81 18.31 10.97 -12.63
N SER A 82 16.98 11.06 -12.49
CA SER A 82 16.29 11.07 -11.19
C SER A 82 15.94 9.68 -10.63
N ALA A 83 16.36 8.59 -11.29
CA ALA A 83 16.04 7.23 -10.86
C ALA A 83 16.49 6.94 -9.42
N GLY A 84 15.57 6.43 -8.59
CA GLY A 84 15.82 6.11 -7.17
C GLY A 84 15.67 7.27 -6.18
N MET A 85 15.45 8.50 -6.66
CA MET A 85 15.18 9.67 -5.80
C MET A 85 13.71 9.72 -5.33
N ARG A 86 13.47 10.33 -4.15
CA ARG A 86 12.15 10.46 -3.52
C ARG A 86 11.52 11.82 -3.80
N GLU A 87 10.20 11.88 -3.60
CA GLU A 87 9.47 13.14 -3.63
C GLU A 87 10.02 14.09 -2.54
N GLY A 88 10.35 15.32 -2.95
CA GLY A 88 10.98 16.31 -2.08
C GLY A 88 12.50 16.15 -1.91
N ASP A 89 13.13 15.15 -2.53
CA ASP A 89 14.59 15.08 -2.56
C ASP A 89 15.13 16.21 -3.44
N GLU A 90 16.24 16.78 -2.98
CA GLU A 90 16.96 17.87 -3.64
C GLU A 90 18.40 17.41 -3.94
N ARG A 91 18.92 17.82 -5.10
CA ARG A 91 20.32 17.61 -5.52
C ARG A 91 20.90 18.91 -6.01
N SER A 92 22.15 19.18 -5.64
CA SER A 92 22.83 20.39 -6.05
C SER A 92 24.25 20.05 -6.49
N GLY A 93 24.72 20.71 -7.53
CA GLY A 93 26.07 20.58 -8.03
C GLY A 93 26.44 21.79 -8.88
N ARG A 94 27.54 21.69 -9.62
CA ARG A 94 27.98 22.74 -10.54
C ARG A 94 28.65 22.16 -11.77
N PHE A 95 28.57 22.89 -12.87
CA PHE A 95 29.45 22.74 -14.02
C PHE A 95 30.62 23.71 -13.86
N VAL A 96 31.84 23.19 -13.98
CA VAL A 96 33.07 24.01 -14.03
C VAL A 96 33.47 24.13 -15.51
N ILE A 97 33.45 25.36 -16.02
CA ILE A 97 33.71 25.69 -17.42
C ILE A 97 35.09 26.35 -17.49
N LEU A 98 36.02 25.69 -18.16
CA LEU A 98 37.40 26.14 -18.31
C LEU A 98 37.63 26.50 -19.78
N SER A 99 37.82 27.78 -20.06
CA SER A 99 37.92 28.33 -21.42
C SER A 99 39.12 29.26 -21.54
N ASP A 100 39.55 29.48 -22.78
CA ASP A 100 40.49 30.54 -23.15
C ASP A 100 40.00 31.97 -22.87
N CYS A 101 38.74 32.13 -22.48
CA CYS A 101 38.12 33.37 -22.02
C CYS A 101 37.91 33.42 -20.49
N GLY A 102 38.53 32.51 -19.73
CA GLY A 102 38.47 32.46 -18.26
C GLY A 102 37.80 31.21 -17.67
N GLU A 103 37.70 31.18 -16.34
CA GLU A 103 37.02 30.13 -15.59
C GLU A 103 35.63 30.59 -15.13
N TYR A 104 34.62 29.76 -15.33
CA TYR A 104 33.24 30.04 -14.94
C TYR A 104 32.62 28.84 -14.23
N GLU A 105 31.71 29.11 -13.30
CA GLU A 105 30.94 28.08 -12.60
C GLU A 105 29.45 28.30 -12.86
N LEU A 106 28.75 27.26 -13.30
CA LEU A 106 27.30 27.25 -13.45
C LEU A 106 26.68 26.27 -12.45
N PRO A 107 26.15 26.75 -11.30
CA PRO A 107 25.49 25.89 -10.33
C PRO A 107 24.17 25.36 -10.88
N PHE A 108 23.80 24.15 -10.46
CA PHE A 108 22.49 23.57 -10.73
C PHE A 108 21.84 23.06 -9.43
N HIS A 109 20.52 23.10 -9.41
CA HIS A 109 19.69 22.59 -8.34
C HIS A 109 18.50 21.83 -8.92
N VAL A 110 18.33 20.58 -8.50
CA VAL A 110 17.30 19.67 -8.98
C VAL A 110 16.40 19.30 -7.81
N LYS A 111 15.09 19.45 -8.00
CA LYS A 111 14.07 19.10 -7.02
C LYS A 111 13.07 18.11 -7.61
N ILE A 112 12.83 17.01 -6.89
CA ILE A 112 11.81 16.05 -7.29
C ILE A 112 10.45 16.54 -6.79
N GLN A 113 9.54 16.82 -7.71
CA GLN A 113 8.21 17.31 -7.38
C GLN A 113 7.48 16.29 -6.49
N GLY A 114 6.91 16.79 -5.38
CA GLY A 114 5.95 16.04 -4.59
C GLY A 114 4.70 15.81 -5.43
N GLY A 115 4.22 14.57 -5.49
CA GLY A 115 2.96 14.28 -6.19
C GLY A 115 1.82 14.99 -5.47
N GLY A 116 1.49 16.21 -5.91
CA GLY A 116 0.20 16.83 -5.62
C GLY A 116 -0.92 15.91 -6.14
N PRO A 117 -2.11 15.97 -5.53
CA PRO A 117 -3.22 15.11 -5.92
C PRO A 117 -3.46 15.26 -7.43
N LEU A 118 -3.51 14.11 -8.11
CA LEU A 118 -3.71 13.95 -9.54
C LEU A 118 -4.53 15.09 -10.17
N ALA A 119 -3.86 15.92 -10.97
CA ALA A 119 -4.53 16.61 -12.05
C ALA A 119 -5.03 15.53 -13.02
N SER A 120 -6.36 15.40 -13.13
CA SER A 120 -6.99 14.71 -14.25
C SER A 120 -6.60 15.38 -15.57
N PRO A 121 -6.64 14.69 -16.72
CA PRO A 121 -6.20 15.22 -18.01
C PRO A 121 -7.13 16.26 -18.65
N ASP A 122 -8.08 16.83 -17.90
CA ASP A 122 -9.01 17.84 -18.42
C ASP A 122 -8.84 19.15 -17.64
N GLY A 123 -8.18 20.10 -18.31
CA GLY A 123 -8.02 21.46 -17.82
C GLY A 123 -9.37 22.14 -17.61
N ARG A 124 -9.71 22.38 -16.35
CA ARG A 124 -10.43 23.58 -15.91
C ARG A 124 -9.84 24.06 -14.60
N GLU A 125 -9.00 25.08 -14.74
CA GLU A 125 -8.56 25.96 -13.66
C GLU A 125 -9.77 26.43 -12.84
N THR A 126 -9.69 26.26 -11.53
CA THR A 126 -10.29 27.23 -10.61
C THR A 126 -9.23 27.56 -9.57
N GLN A 127 -8.64 28.73 -9.75
CA GLN A 127 -7.87 29.43 -8.73
C GLN A 127 -8.76 29.62 -7.50
N ALA A 128 -8.46 28.87 -6.44
CA ALA A 128 -8.92 29.14 -5.08
C ALA A 128 -7.87 28.60 -4.11
N ALA A 129 -6.65 29.15 -4.20
CA ALA A 129 -5.64 29.02 -3.17
C ALA A 129 -5.49 30.40 -2.53
N GLU A 130 -6.07 30.53 -1.33
CA GLU A 130 -5.67 31.42 -0.23
C GLU A 130 -6.88 31.63 0.67
N ASN A 131 -7.19 30.60 1.46
CA ASN A 131 -7.74 30.68 2.83
C ASN A 131 -8.06 29.24 3.23
N ASP A 132 -7.24 28.69 4.13
CA ASP A 132 -7.67 27.79 5.22
C ASP A 132 -6.42 27.30 5.96
N ARG A 133 -5.84 28.22 6.75
CA ARG A 133 -5.19 27.84 7.99
C ARG A 133 -6.29 27.68 9.02
N GLU A 134 -6.74 26.45 9.25
CA GLU A 134 -7.20 25.88 10.53
C GLU A 134 -7.93 24.53 10.31
N GLY A 135 -7.33 23.43 10.80
CA GLY A 135 -8.03 22.18 11.11
C GLY A 135 -8.04 21.06 10.06
N GLU A 136 -7.12 20.11 10.19
CA GLU A 136 -7.25 18.69 9.78
C GLU A 136 -8.28 18.31 8.68
N SER A 137 -8.15 18.81 7.44
CA SER A 137 -8.87 18.25 6.29
C SER A 137 -8.09 17.07 5.72
N SER A 138 -8.27 15.89 6.32
CA SER A 138 -7.61 14.66 5.88
C SER A 138 -8.06 14.26 4.47
N GLY A 139 -7.16 13.66 3.67
CA GLY A 139 -7.48 13.17 2.32
C GLY A 139 -8.67 12.20 2.29
N LEU A 140 -8.94 11.52 3.41
CA LEU A 140 -10.10 10.64 3.57
C LEU A 140 -11.43 11.40 3.60
N PHE A 141 -11.47 12.65 4.09
CA PHE A 141 -12.69 13.47 4.06
C PHE A 141 -13.12 13.80 2.62
N HIS A 142 -12.15 14.19 1.78
CA HIS A 142 -12.39 14.43 0.36
C HIS A 142 -12.86 13.16 -0.35
N PHE A 143 -12.30 12.00 0.01
CA PHE A 143 -12.75 10.70 -0.52
C PHE A 143 -14.19 10.37 -0.13
N VAL A 144 -14.61 10.61 1.12
CA VAL A 144 -16.00 10.36 1.57
C VAL A 144 -16.98 11.24 0.79
N ARG A 145 -16.60 12.49 0.48
CA ARG A 145 -17.41 13.38 -0.36
C ARG A 145 -17.52 12.86 -1.79
N LEU A 146 -16.40 12.41 -2.39
CA LEU A 146 -16.40 11.76 -3.71
C LEU A 146 -17.33 10.54 -3.72
N ALA A 147 -17.25 9.66 -2.72
CA ALA A 147 -18.11 8.47 -2.62
C ALA A 147 -19.59 8.84 -2.56
N ARG A 148 -19.95 9.98 -1.94
CA ARG A 148 -21.33 10.45 -1.85
C ARG A 148 -21.85 11.05 -3.16
N GLU A 149 -20.99 11.73 -3.91
CA GLU A 149 -21.35 12.37 -5.18
C GLU A 149 -21.29 11.38 -6.36
N ASN A 150 -20.30 10.48 -6.38
CA ASN A 150 -20.07 9.49 -7.42
C ASN A 150 -19.43 8.19 -6.87
N TRP A 151 -20.27 7.20 -6.56
CA TRP A 151 -19.83 5.93 -5.98
C TRP A 151 -18.88 5.14 -6.89
N GLN A 152 -19.12 5.15 -8.21
CA GLN A 152 -18.32 4.38 -9.18
C GLN A 152 -16.88 4.91 -9.30
N GLU A 153 -16.69 6.23 -9.26
CA GLU A 153 -15.36 6.83 -9.26
C GLU A 153 -14.63 6.60 -7.93
N ALA A 154 -15.35 6.68 -6.81
CA ALA A 154 -14.77 6.35 -5.51
C ALA A 154 -14.34 4.89 -5.42
N GLU A 155 -15.09 3.95 -6.00
CA GLU A 155 -14.71 2.54 -6.09
C GLU A 155 -13.43 2.34 -6.89
N LYS A 156 -13.31 2.98 -8.06
CA LYS A 156 -12.07 2.93 -8.87
C LYS A 156 -10.87 3.49 -8.11
N LEU A 157 -11.05 4.61 -7.40
CA LEU A 157 -9.99 5.22 -6.59
C LEU A 157 -9.65 4.33 -5.38
N PHE A 158 -10.63 3.71 -4.73
CA PHE A 158 -10.41 2.80 -3.61
C PHE A 158 -9.52 1.62 -3.99
N TYR A 159 -9.73 1.02 -5.16
CA TYR A 159 -8.90 -0.10 -5.62
C TYR A 159 -7.58 0.31 -6.30
N SER A 160 -7.29 1.61 -6.37
CA SER A 160 -6.04 2.12 -6.96
C SER A 160 -4.86 2.01 -5.97
N SER A 161 -3.64 1.88 -6.50
CA SER A 161 -2.42 1.84 -5.69
C SER A 161 -2.14 3.15 -4.93
N SER A 162 -2.74 4.26 -5.35
CA SER A 162 -2.58 5.58 -4.73
C SER A 162 -3.47 5.80 -3.51
N PHE A 163 -4.53 5.01 -3.29
CA PHE A 163 -5.43 5.18 -2.14
C PHE A 163 -4.71 5.10 -0.78
N VAL A 164 -3.71 4.22 -0.67
CA VAL A 164 -2.90 4.07 0.55
C VAL A 164 -2.21 5.38 0.97
N LYS A 165 -1.90 6.26 0.00
CA LYS A 165 -1.29 7.57 0.27
C LYS A 165 -2.27 8.51 1.00
N LEU A 166 -3.58 8.39 0.76
CA LEU A 166 -4.63 9.15 1.46
C LEU A 166 -4.72 8.76 2.94
N LEU A 167 -4.35 7.52 3.29
CA LEU A 167 -4.31 7.01 4.67
C LEU A 167 -3.00 7.40 5.39
N SER A 168 -2.79 8.71 5.53
CA SER A 168 -1.64 9.34 6.17
C SER A 168 -2.03 10.05 7.48
N GLY A 169 -1.05 10.38 8.33
CA GLY A 169 -1.32 11.01 9.63
C GLY A 169 -2.23 10.19 10.54
N ASN A 170 -3.31 10.80 11.04
CA ASN A 170 -4.31 10.18 11.93
C ASN A 170 -5.10 9.03 11.26
N ASP A 171 -5.16 8.99 9.93
CA ASP A 171 -5.88 7.95 9.17
C ASP A 171 -5.06 6.67 8.96
N ARG A 172 -3.80 6.63 9.44
CA ARG A 172 -2.95 5.43 9.37
C ARG A 172 -3.56 4.21 10.06
N LYS A 173 -4.41 4.41 11.07
CA LYS A 173 -5.13 3.34 11.78
C LYS A 173 -6.03 2.51 10.86
N TYR A 174 -6.54 3.09 9.78
CA TYR A 174 -7.41 2.40 8.82
C TYR A 174 -6.65 1.60 7.75
N ARG A 175 -5.31 1.54 7.80
CA ARG A 175 -4.52 0.81 6.80
C ARG A 175 -4.75 -0.69 6.82
N ASN A 176 -4.92 -1.30 7.99
CA ASN A 176 -5.24 -2.73 8.08
C ASN A 176 -6.66 -3.01 7.57
N LEU A 177 -7.60 -2.15 7.93
CA LEU A 177 -8.96 -2.17 7.40
C LEU A 177 -8.98 -2.13 5.87
N TYR A 178 -8.23 -1.19 5.28
CA TYR A 178 -8.07 -1.07 3.83
C TYR A 178 -7.41 -2.31 3.20
N LYS A 179 -6.28 -2.78 3.75
CA LYS A 179 -5.56 -3.96 3.24
C LYS A 179 -6.47 -5.19 3.12
N GLY A 180 -7.34 -5.42 4.09
CA GLY A 180 -8.32 -6.51 4.05
C GLY A 180 -9.42 -6.27 3.04
N LEU A 181 -10.03 -5.09 3.00
CA LEU A 181 -11.19 -4.84 2.12
C LEU A 181 -10.82 -4.60 0.65
N SER A 182 -9.62 -4.11 0.36
CA SER A 182 -9.17 -3.78 -1.00
C SER A 182 -8.66 -4.98 -1.81
N ARG A 183 -8.72 -6.20 -1.27
CA ARG A 183 -8.09 -7.38 -1.88
C ARG A 183 -8.85 -7.91 -3.09
N SER A 184 -10.18 -7.88 -3.05
CA SER A 184 -11.08 -8.29 -4.13
C SER A 184 -11.51 -7.06 -4.92
N PRO A 185 -10.95 -6.80 -6.13
CA PRO A 185 -11.24 -5.60 -6.90
C PRO A 185 -12.67 -5.60 -7.42
N GLY A 186 -13.32 -4.43 -7.44
CA GLY A 186 -14.67 -4.27 -8.02
C GLY A 186 -15.81 -4.74 -7.12
N ASN A 187 -15.57 -4.89 -5.81
CA ASN A 187 -16.63 -5.19 -4.85
C ASN A 187 -17.05 -3.91 -4.10
N GLY A 188 -18.08 -3.23 -4.61
CA GLY A 188 -18.67 -2.06 -3.97
C GLY A 188 -19.12 -2.28 -2.52
N GLN A 189 -19.42 -3.51 -2.09
CA GLN A 189 -19.76 -3.83 -0.71
C GLN A 189 -18.54 -3.70 0.23
N ASN A 190 -17.33 -3.99 -0.24
CA ASN A 190 -16.11 -3.79 0.56
C ASN A 190 -15.81 -2.30 0.78
N LEU A 191 -16.12 -1.44 -0.20
CA LEU A 191 -16.02 0.01 -0.04
C LEU A 191 -17.03 0.53 0.99
N GLU A 192 -18.27 0.05 0.93
CA GLU A 192 -19.31 0.37 1.92
C GLU A 192 -18.87 -0.07 3.33
N GLU A 193 -18.39 -1.31 3.47
CA GLU A 193 -17.90 -1.85 4.74
C GLU A 193 -16.71 -1.03 5.29
N PHE A 194 -15.83 -0.54 4.41
CA PHE A 194 -14.70 0.31 4.81
C PHE A 194 -15.18 1.64 5.38
N LEU A 195 -16.14 2.31 4.71
CA LEU A 195 -16.68 3.60 5.17
C LEU A 195 -17.45 3.47 6.49
N VAL A 196 -18.20 2.38 6.65
CA VAL A 196 -18.95 2.06 7.87
C VAL A 196 -18.00 1.73 9.01
N SER A 197 -17.06 0.81 8.82
CA SER A 197 -16.10 0.39 9.84
C SER A 197 -15.12 1.51 10.22
N ALA A 198 -14.79 2.42 9.30
CA ALA A 198 -13.99 3.61 9.60
C ALA A 198 -14.76 4.68 10.41
N GLY A 199 -16.07 4.53 10.58
CA GLY A 199 -16.95 5.48 11.27
C GLY A 199 -17.20 6.76 10.46
N LYS A 200 -17.01 6.72 9.13
CA LYS A 200 -17.21 7.87 8.24
C LYS A 200 -18.62 7.93 7.66
N LYS A 201 -19.38 6.84 7.78
CA LYS A 201 -20.73 6.68 7.24
C LYS A 201 -21.54 5.71 8.13
N PRO A 202 -22.84 5.96 8.38
CA PRO A 202 -23.71 4.97 9.02
C PRO A 202 -24.07 3.82 8.05
N PRO A 203 -24.33 2.60 8.55
CA PRO A 203 -24.77 1.49 7.71
C PRO A 203 -26.11 1.78 7.05
N VAL A 204 -26.33 1.24 5.86
CA VAL A 204 -27.63 1.31 5.17
C VAL A 204 -28.64 0.44 5.90
N GLU A 205 -29.79 0.99 6.27
CA GLU A 205 -30.89 0.19 6.86
C GLU A 205 -32.09 0.17 5.92
N TYR A 206 -32.71 -1.00 5.78
CA TYR A 206 -33.94 -1.18 5.02
C TYR A 206 -35.12 -1.33 5.99
N PHE A 207 -36.02 -0.35 5.98
CA PHE A 207 -37.24 -0.37 6.78
C PHE A 207 -38.38 -0.99 6.00
N ILE A 208 -38.92 -2.07 6.56
CA ILE A 208 -40.02 -2.85 5.99
C ILE A 208 -41.31 -2.54 6.77
N PRO A 209 -42.27 -1.82 6.16
CA PRO A 209 -43.41 -1.25 6.88
C PRO A 209 -44.48 -2.27 7.29
N ALA A 210 -44.52 -3.48 6.72
CA ALA A 210 -45.53 -4.49 7.04
C ALA A 210 -44.94 -5.91 6.99
N LYS A 211 -45.21 -6.73 8.02
CA LYS A 211 -44.88 -8.17 8.07
C LYS A 211 -45.87 -9.05 7.27
N GLU A 212 -46.99 -8.48 6.85
CA GLU A 212 -48.01 -9.14 6.05
C GLU A 212 -48.44 -8.25 4.87
N LEU A 213 -48.37 -8.79 3.65
CA LEU A 213 -48.92 -8.18 2.44
C LEU A 213 -50.26 -8.84 2.12
N VAL A 214 -51.35 -8.09 2.27
CA VAL A 214 -52.71 -8.61 2.01
C VAL A 214 -53.15 -8.19 0.61
N VAL A 215 -53.36 -9.17 -0.27
CA VAL A 215 -53.84 -8.94 -1.64
C VAL A 215 -55.30 -9.36 -1.74
N ASN A 216 -56.18 -8.40 -2.07
CA ASN A 216 -57.60 -8.67 -2.27
C ASN A 216 -57.88 -9.00 -3.74
N ALA A 217 -58.00 -10.29 -4.06
CA ALA A 217 -58.42 -10.76 -5.39
C ALA A 217 -59.95 -10.68 -5.59
N SER A 218 -60.61 -9.79 -4.85
CA SER A 218 -62.06 -9.68 -4.74
C SER A 218 -62.58 -8.67 -5.76
N GLY A 219 -63.06 -9.14 -6.92
CA GLY A 219 -63.65 -8.30 -7.97
C GLY A 219 -62.78 -8.07 -9.21
N SER A 220 -61.62 -8.72 -9.33
CA SER A 220 -60.85 -8.71 -10.59
C SER A 220 -61.71 -9.33 -11.69
N ARG A 221 -62.06 -8.53 -12.70
CA ARG A 221 -62.80 -8.98 -13.88
C ARG A 221 -62.05 -10.19 -14.45
N GLN A 222 -62.78 -11.18 -14.97
CA GLN A 222 -62.26 -12.44 -15.51
C GLN A 222 -61.22 -12.31 -16.66
N ASN A 223 -60.73 -11.10 -16.95
CA ASN A 223 -59.82 -10.75 -18.04
C ASN A 223 -58.44 -10.21 -17.59
N GLU A 224 -58.13 -10.11 -16.29
CA GLU A 224 -56.76 -9.81 -15.84
C GLU A 224 -55.98 -11.12 -15.67
N GLU A 225 -54.96 -11.33 -16.51
CA GLU A 225 -54.11 -12.54 -16.48
C GLU A 225 -53.26 -12.61 -15.19
N GLN A 226 -53.02 -11.46 -14.54
CA GLN A 226 -52.18 -11.36 -13.34
C GLN A 226 -52.59 -10.15 -12.48
N LEU A 227 -52.71 -10.33 -11.17
CA LEU A 227 -52.89 -9.24 -10.20
C LEU A 227 -51.52 -8.70 -9.80
N CYS A 228 -51.40 -7.40 -9.54
CA CYS A 228 -50.16 -6.75 -9.14
C CYS A 228 -50.39 -5.88 -7.90
N GLU A 229 -49.64 -6.13 -6.84
CA GLU A 229 -49.65 -5.33 -5.61
C GLU A 229 -48.25 -4.72 -5.39
N MET A 230 -48.19 -3.45 -5.02
CA MET A 230 -46.91 -2.75 -4.82
C MET A 230 -46.43 -2.91 -3.38
N PHE A 231 -45.29 -3.60 -3.20
CA PHE A 231 -44.64 -3.77 -1.92
C PHE A 231 -43.57 -2.69 -1.69
N VAL A 232 -43.78 -1.84 -0.69
CA VAL A 232 -42.91 -0.66 -0.44
C VAL A 232 -41.79 -1.00 0.54
N ILE A 233 -40.55 -0.70 0.13
CA ILE A 233 -39.33 -0.84 0.93
C ILE A 233 -38.71 0.55 1.07
N LYS A 234 -38.38 0.97 2.30
CA LYS A 234 -37.72 2.25 2.54
C LYS A 234 -36.26 2.01 2.89
N GLN A 235 -35.35 2.80 2.33
CA GLN A 235 -33.93 2.77 2.62
C GLN A 235 -33.54 3.97 3.50
N SER A 236 -32.52 3.82 4.32
CA SER A 236 -31.88 4.94 5.02
C SER A 236 -30.45 5.13 4.54
N GLY A 237 -30.02 6.40 4.49
CA GLY A 237 -28.67 6.75 4.08
C GLY A 237 -28.45 6.76 2.57
N TRP A 238 -27.19 6.54 2.19
CA TRP A 238 -26.66 6.47 0.82
C TRP A 238 -25.65 5.32 0.77
N GLY A 239 -25.11 4.96 -0.39
CA GLY A 239 -24.06 3.93 -0.54
C GLY A 239 -24.58 2.56 -1.01
N TYR A 240 -23.65 1.59 -1.09
CA TYR A 240 -23.88 0.35 -1.82
C TYR A 240 -25.15 -0.39 -1.38
N THR A 241 -26.02 -0.67 -2.34
CA THR A 241 -27.34 -1.28 -2.13
C THR A 241 -27.49 -2.54 -2.97
N ARG A 242 -27.69 -3.69 -2.32
CA ARG A 242 -28.00 -4.96 -3.00
C ARG A 242 -28.93 -5.83 -2.15
N LEU A 243 -30.24 -5.68 -2.36
CA LEU A 243 -31.27 -6.40 -1.62
C LEU A 243 -31.86 -7.53 -2.47
N ARG A 244 -31.71 -8.79 -2.04
CA ARG A 244 -32.27 -9.97 -2.71
C ARG A 244 -33.68 -10.24 -2.22
N VAL A 245 -34.60 -10.52 -3.15
CA VAL A 245 -35.99 -10.84 -2.85
C VAL A 245 -36.36 -12.17 -3.53
N GLU A 246 -36.76 -13.14 -2.73
CA GLU A 246 -37.23 -14.46 -3.15
C GLU A 246 -38.75 -14.55 -2.89
N ALA A 247 -39.51 -15.14 -3.81
CA ALA A 247 -40.94 -15.42 -3.62
C ALA A 247 -41.19 -16.92 -3.47
N GLU A 248 -41.89 -17.31 -2.42
CA GLU A 248 -42.31 -18.68 -2.14
C GLU A 248 -43.83 -18.83 -2.28
N GLY A 249 -44.23 -19.75 -3.15
CA GLY A 249 -45.62 -20.06 -3.44
C GLY A 249 -45.85 -20.08 -4.94
N GLU A 250 -46.44 -21.16 -5.46
CA GLU A 250 -46.59 -21.37 -6.91
C GLU A 250 -47.42 -20.28 -7.61
N PHE A 251 -48.14 -19.44 -6.87
CA PHE A 251 -48.98 -18.35 -7.37
C PHE A 251 -48.32 -16.96 -7.29
N LEU A 252 -47.09 -16.84 -6.75
CA LEU A 252 -46.36 -15.58 -6.62
C LEU A 252 -45.21 -15.48 -7.64
N SER A 253 -44.99 -14.29 -8.18
CA SER A 253 -43.82 -13.97 -9.00
C SER A 253 -43.39 -12.51 -8.83
N LEU A 254 -42.11 -12.23 -9.02
CA LEU A 254 -41.50 -10.90 -8.88
C LEU A 254 -41.04 -10.38 -10.24
N GLU A 255 -41.04 -9.06 -10.42
CA GLU A 255 -40.41 -8.42 -11.59
C GLU A 255 -38.89 -8.59 -11.55
N LYS A 256 -38.31 -8.33 -10.37
CA LYS A 256 -36.87 -8.28 -10.13
C LYS A 256 -36.56 -8.99 -8.81
N SER A 257 -35.55 -9.85 -8.81
CA SER A 257 -35.11 -10.61 -7.63
C SER A 257 -33.94 -9.96 -6.89
N VAL A 258 -33.32 -8.92 -7.46
CA VAL A 258 -32.23 -8.16 -6.85
C VAL A 258 -32.47 -6.66 -7.06
N LEU A 259 -32.55 -5.91 -5.97
CA LEU A 259 -32.75 -4.47 -5.97
C LEU A 259 -31.42 -3.74 -5.74
N SER A 260 -31.14 -2.72 -6.56
CA SER A 260 -29.95 -1.87 -6.54
C SER A 260 -30.31 -0.42 -6.21
N GLU A 261 -29.32 0.46 -6.03
CA GLU A 261 -29.53 1.89 -5.72
C GLU A 261 -30.51 2.60 -6.67
N GLU A 262 -30.45 2.29 -7.96
CA GLU A 262 -31.33 2.87 -8.99
C GLU A 262 -32.82 2.60 -8.76
N ASP A 263 -33.16 1.53 -8.02
CA ASP A 263 -34.55 1.15 -7.73
C ASP A 263 -35.13 1.95 -6.54
N PHE A 264 -34.31 2.70 -5.79
CA PHE A 264 -34.70 3.46 -4.59
C PHE A 264 -34.78 4.97 -4.85
N LEU A 265 -35.77 5.38 -5.66
CA LEU A 265 -36.01 6.80 -5.92
C LEU A 265 -36.53 7.52 -4.66
N GLY A 266 -35.79 8.52 -4.18
CA GLY A 266 -36.14 9.24 -2.95
C GLY A 266 -36.13 8.35 -1.69
N ASN A 267 -35.22 7.37 -1.65
CA ASN A 267 -35.07 6.39 -0.55
C ASN A 267 -36.28 5.45 -0.38
N GLN A 268 -37.09 5.27 -1.42
CA GLN A 268 -38.23 4.36 -1.42
C GLN A 268 -38.26 3.53 -2.70
N CYS A 269 -38.24 2.20 -2.56
CA CYS A 269 -38.46 1.26 -3.65
C CYS A 269 -39.91 0.73 -3.56
N SER A 270 -40.60 0.70 -4.69
CA SER A 270 -41.94 0.09 -4.80
C SER A 270 -41.82 -1.15 -5.69
N LEU A 271 -41.72 -2.33 -5.07
CA LEU A 271 -41.53 -3.61 -5.75
C LEU A 271 -42.88 -4.20 -6.19
N PRO A 272 -43.13 -4.42 -7.50
CA PRO A 272 -44.32 -5.10 -7.97
C PRO A 272 -44.30 -6.60 -7.61
N VAL A 273 -45.30 -7.03 -6.84
CA VAL A 273 -45.53 -8.43 -6.49
C VAL A 273 -46.72 -8.93 -7.29
N PHE A 274 -46.47 -9.87 -8.20
CA PHE A 274 -47.49 -10.40 -9.07
C PHE A 274 -48.11 -11.68 -8.53
N VAL A 275 -49.44 -11.79 -8.63
CA VAL A 275 -50.24 -12.92 -8.16
C VAL A 275 -51.02 -13.51 -9.34
N SER A 276 -50.85 -14.80 -9.62
CA SER A 276 -51.58 -15.49 -10.69
C SER A 276 -52.94 -16.02 -10.21
N PRO A 277 -54.09 -15.47 -10.66
CA PRO A 277 -55.41 -15.87 -10.16
C PRO A 277 -55.76 -17.33 -10.48
N SER A 278 -55.23 -17.87 -11.58
CA SER A 278 -55.45 -19.26 -12.03
C SER A 278 -54.90 -20.33 -11.08
N ARG A 279 -53.97 -19.97 -10.20
CA ARG A 279 -53.32 -20.88 -9.25
C ARG A 279 -53.85 -20.73 -7.81
N LEU A 280 -54.87 -19.90 -7.60
CA LEU A 280 -55.48 -19.67 -6.28
C LEU A 280 -56.66 -20.61 -6.02
N HIS A 281 -56.79 -21.10 -4.79
CA HIS A 281 -58.00 -21.79 -4.32
C HIS A 281 -58.92 -20.85 -3.52
N GLY A 282 -60.19 -21.23 -3.36
CA GLY A 282 -61.19 -20.41 -2.65
C GLY A 282 -60.89 -20.23 -1.15
N GLY A 283 -60.84 -18.98 -0.66
CA GLY A 283 -60.50 -18.64 0.71
C GLY A 283 -59.18 -17.86 0.82
N LYS A 284 -58.34 -18.20 1.81
CA LYS A 284 -57.03 -17.57 2.02
C LYS A 284 -55.93 -18.45 1.42
N ASN A 285 -55.08 -17.88 0.57
CA ASN A 285 -53.87 -18.52 0.05
C ASN A 285 -52.67 -17.80 0.69
N PHE A 286 -51.70 -18.56 1.19
CA PHE A 286 -50.52 -18.00 1.87
C PHE A 286 -49.27 -18.31 1.08
N GLY A 287 -48.48 -17.28 0.80
CA GLY A 287 -47.13 -17.35 0.25
C GLY A 287 -46.17 -16.53 1.11
N ARG A 288 -44.89 -16.50 0.75
CA ARG A 288 -43.88 -15.72 1.47
C ARG A 288 -43.00 -14.93 0.52
N LEU A 289 -42.55 -13.76 0.95
CA LEU A 289 -41.42 -13.05 0.37
C LEU A 289 -40.25 -13.13 1.35
N ARG A 290 -39.09 -13.56 0.89
CA ARG A 290 -37.84 -13.62 1.65
C ARG A 290 -36.93 -12.50 1.18
N LEU A 291 -36.65 -11.54 2.05
CA LEU A 291 -35.70 -10.46 1.79
C LEU A 291 -34.40 -10.77 2.47
N ARG A 292 -33.29 -10.68 1.74
CA ARG A 292 -31.94 -10.91 2.23
C ARG A 292 -31.02 -9.79 1.82
N THR A 293 -30.22 -9.30 2.74
CA THR A 293 -29.18 -8.30 2.44
C THR A 293 -27.80 -8.80 2.86
N SER A 294 -26.81 -8.52 2.02
CA SER A 294 -25.38 -8.72 2.32
C SER A 294 -24.68 -7.42 2.74
N CYS A 295 -25.43 -6.33 2.85
CA CYS A 295 -24.92 -5.03 3.27
C CYS A 295 -26.02 -4.28 4.05
N GLY A 296 -25.75 -3.95 5.32
CA GLY A 296 -26.71 -3.27 6.17
C GLY A 296 -27.69 -4.21 6.91
N THR A 297 -28.73 -3.64 7.53
CA THR A 297 -29.71 -4.39 8.35
C THR A 297 -31.13 -4.26 7.83
N LEU A 298 -31.92 -5.34 7.91
CA LEU A 298 -33.38 -5.28 7.69
C LEU A 298 -34.06 -5.01 9.03
N ARG A 299 -34.81 -3.91 9.10
CA ARG A 299 -35.62 -3.56 10.27
C ARG A 299 -37.09 -3.83 10.00
N ALA A 300 -37.65 -4.74 10.79
CA ALA A 300 -39.09 -4.96 10.83
C ALA A 300 -39.78 -3.88 11.67
N GLN A 301 -41.11 -3.75 11.49
CA GLN A 301 -41.95 -2.79 12.21
C GLN A 301 -41.86 -2.91 13.74
N ASP A 302 -41.55 -4.09 14.28
CA ASP A 302 -41.42 -4.37 15.72
C ASP A 302 -40.02 -4.01 16.28
N GLY A 303 -39.12 -3.45 15.45
CA GLY A 303 -37.77 -3.07 15.84
C GLY A 303 -36.75 -4.21 15.85
N GLN A 304 -37.12 -5.42 15.41
CA GLN A 304 -36.17 -6.52 15.24
C GLN A 304 -35.29 -6.29 14.02
N GLU A 305 -33.98 -6.46 14.22
CA GLU A 305 -32.95 -6.41 13.20
C GLU A 305 -32.57 -7.84 12.79
N THR A 306 -32.57 -8.10 11.49
CA THR A 306 -32.25 -9.42 10.93
C THR A 306 -31.62 -9.28 9.55
N ASP A 307 -30.78 -10.23 9.14
CA ASP A 307 -30.21 -10.26 7.79
C ASP A 307 -31.15 -10.92 6.76
N CYS A 308 -32.16 -11.65 7.25
CA CYS A 308 -33.19 -12.30 6.45
C CYS A 308 -34.56 -12.08 7.08
N LEU A 309 -35.45 -11.37 6.36
CA LEU A 309 -36.83 -11.14 6.80
C LEU A 309 -37.82 -11.91 5.94
N GLU A 310 -38.69 -12.67 6.58
CA GLU A 310 -39.83 -13.34 5.94
C GLU A 310 -41.10 -12.49 6.07
N ILE A 311 -41.76 -12.22 4.94
CA ILE A 311 -43.01 -11.50 4.87
C ILE A 311 -44.09 -12.44 4.39
N THR A 312 -45.20 -12.53 5.10
CA THR A 312 -46.33 -13.36 4.69
C THR A 312 -47.15 -12.64 3.64
N VAL A 313 -47.41 -13.28 2.51
CA VAL A 313 -48.37 -12.77 1.50
C VAL A 313 -49.67 -13.54 1.65
N ALA A 314 -50.73 -12.85 2.04
CA ALA A 314 -52.07 -13.42 2.21
C ALA A 314 -52.98 -12.94 1.08
N VAL A 315 -53.31 -13.85 0.15
CA VAL A 315 -54.24 -13.55 -0.94
C VAL A 315 -55.64 -14.00 -0.55
N ILE A 316 -56.56 -13.04 -0.46
CA ILE A 316 -57.95 -13.27 -0.09
C ILE A 316 -58.79 -13.28 -1.37
N THR A 317 -59.36 -14.44 -1.68
CA THR A 317 -60.39 -14.58 -2.72
C THR A 317 -61.77 -14.52 -2.08
N GLU A 318 -62.75 -13.85 -2.72
CA GLU A 318 -64.13 -13.92 -2.25
C GLU A 318 -64.57 -15.38 -2.23
N ARG A 319 -64.92 -15.88 -1.05
CA ARG A 319 -65.90 -16.96 -0.99
C ARG A 319 -67.24 -16.33 -1.36
N PRO A 320 -68.07 -16.97 -2.20
CA PRO A 320 -69.41 -16.46 -2.50
C PRO A 320 -70.09 -16.14 -1.18
N SER A 321 -70.63 -14.91 -1.09
CA SER A 321 -71.20 -14.32 0.12
C SER A 321 -71.97 -15.37 0.94
N PRO A 322 -71.72 -15.53 2.25
CA PRO A 322 -72.33 -16.60 3.03
C PRO A 322 -73.85 -16.37 3.05
N SER A 323 -74.58 -17.17 2.28
CA SER A 323 -76.03 -17.23 2.41
C SER A 323 -76.37 -17.56 3.87
N ARG A 324 -77.54 -17.11 4.36
CA ARG A 324 -78.06 -17.47 5.70
C ARG A 324 -78.08 -19.00 5.93
N ASN A 325 -78.14 -19.79 4.85
CA ASN A 325 -78.06 -21.25 4.86
C ASN A 325 -76.65 -21.78 5.19
N ASP A 326 -75.60 -21.03 4.89
CA ASP A 326 -74.21 -21.44 5.12
C ASP A 326 -73.78 -21.26 6.60
N GLY A 327 -74.39 -20.30 7.30
CA GLY A 327 -74.32 -20.18 8.77
C GLY A 327 -75.00 -21.36 9.47
N ARG A 328 -76.24 -21.70 9.07
CA ARG A 328 -76.97 -22.87 9.59
C ARG A 328 -76.25 -24.19 9.31
N ARG A 329 -75.66 -24.36 8.11
CA ARG A 329 -74.89 -25.55 7.75
C ARG A 329 -73.61 -25.69 8.58
N ARG A 330 -72.93 -24.58 8.88
CA ARG A 330 -71.76 -24.56 9.78
C ARG A 330 -72.15 -24.90 11.21
N GLU A 331 -73.23 -24.33 11.72
CA GLU A 331 -73.74 -24.64 13.06
C GLU A 331 -74.19 -26.11 13.16
N TRP A 332 -74.87 -26.63 12.14
CA TRP A 332 -75.23 -28.04 12.03
C TRP A 332 -74.02 -28.98 12.09
N LYS A 333 -72.98 -28.69 11.30
CA LYS A 333 -71.71 -29.46 11.33
C LYS A 333 -71.02 -29.35 12.69
N ARG A 334 -71.04 -28.17 13.33
CA ARG A 334 -70.47 -27.95 14.67
C ARG A 334 -71.20 -28.79 15.72
N MET A 335 -72.53 -28.77 15.73
CA MET A 335 -73.35 -29.57 16.64
C MET A 335 -73.17 -31.07 16.38
N THR A 336 -73.08 -31.50 15.12
CA THR A 336 -72.82 -32.92 14.77
C THR A 336 -71.45 -33.38 15.29
N ALA A 337 -70.42 -32.53 15.17
CA ALA A 337 -69.11 -32.82 15.74
C ALA A 337 -69.13 -32.82 17.28
N GLU A 338 -69.96 -31.99 17.90
CA GLU A 338 -70.16 -31.94 19.34
C GLU A 338 -70.82 -33.22 19.88
N LEU A 339 -71.84 -33.76 19.19
CA LEU A 339 -72.43 -35.07 19.51
C LEU A 339 -71.38 -36.19 19.49
N ILE A 340 -70.51 -36.19 18.47
CA ILE A 340 -69.42 -37.17 18.35
C ILE A 340 -68.41 -37.00 19.49
N LYS A 341 -68.08 -35.77 19.90
CA LYS A 341 -67.20 -35.50 21.04
C LYS A 341 -67.80 -35.97 22.37
N LEU A 342 -69.07 -35.68 22.62
CA LEU A 342 -69.77 -36.14 23.83
C LEU A 342 -69.77 -37.66 23.93
N TYR A 343 -70.01 -38.37 22.81
CA TYR A 343 -69.88 -39.83 22.76
C TYR A 343 -68.47 -40.31 23.10
N GLN A 344 -67.42 -39.68 22.54
CA GLN A 344 -66.04 -40.00 22.87
C GLN A 344 -65.78 -39.80 24.37
N GLU A 345 -66.20 -38.68 24.96
CA GLU A 345 -66.01 -38.38 26.39
C GLU A 345 -66.69 -39.40 27.31
N LEU A 346 -67.91 -39.84 26.96
CA LEU A 346 -68.62 -40.90 27.67
C LEU A 346 -67.81 -42.20 27.65
N LYS A 347 -67.36 -42.63 26.46
CA LYS A 347 -66.62 -43.89 26.30
C LYS A 347 -65.22 -43.85 26.87
N MET A 348 -64.58 -42.68 26.90
CA MET A 348 -63.32 -42.45 27.60
C MET A 348 -63.48 -42.38 29.13
N LYS A 349 -64.71 -42.56 29.65
CA LYS A 349 -65.08 -42.45 31.08
C LYS A 349 -64.77 -41.07 31.70
N ARG A 350 -64.74 -40.02 30.87
CA ARG A 350 -64.58 -38.62 31.31
C ARG A 350 -65.92 -37.98 31.69
N LEU A 351 -67.01 -38.44 31.08
CA LEU A 351 -68.39 -38.12 31.46
C LEU A 351 -69.09 -39.38 31.96
N ASN A 352 -69.97 -39.21 32.94
CA ASN A 352 -70.90 -40.26 33.33
C ASN A 352 -72.16 -40.22 32.43
N THR A 353 -72.97 -41.28 32.48
CA THR A 353 -74.17 -41.43 31.64
C THR A 353 -75.16 -40.28 31.82
N VAL A 354 -75.34 -39.78 33.04
CA VAL A 354 -76.28 -38.69 33.37
C VAL A 354 -75.83 -37.36 32.76
N GLN A 355 -74.55 -37.02 32.89
CA GLN A 355 -73.97 -35.79 32.31
C GLN A 355 -73.96 -35.84 30.78
N TRP A 356 -73.68 -37.03 30.21
CA TRP A 356 -73.74 -37.22 28.77
C TRP A 356 -75.16 -37.05 28.23
N GLN A 357 -76.18 -37.62 28.89
CA GLN A 357 -77.59 -37.45 28.52
C GLN A 357 -77.99 -35.97 28.54
N ALA A 358 -77.69 -35.24 29.61
CA ALA A 358 -78.02 -33.82 29.75
C ALA A 358 -77.38 -32.95 28.64
N ARG A 359 -76.06 -33.08 28.43
CA ARG A 359 -75.35 -32.29 27.40
C ARG A 359 -75.76 -32.68 25.98
N THR A 360 -76.00 -33.96 25.73
CA THR A 360 -76.44 -34.43 24.42
C THR A 360 -77.87 -33.94 24.12
N ALA A 361 -78.74 -33.87 25.13
CA ALA A 361 -80.07 -33.28 24.99
C ALA A 361 -80.02 -31.80 24.59
N GLU A 362 -79.13 -31.00 25.19
CA GLU A 362 -78.94 -29.58 24.80
C GLU A 362 -78.51 -29.43 23.33
N VAL A 363 -77.57 -30.27 22.88
CA VAL A 363 -77.09 -30.24 21.49
C VAL A 363 -78.19 -30.69 20.52
N VAL A 364 -78.95 -31.72 20.86
CA VAL A 364 -80.08 -32.21 20.05
C VAL A 364 -81.22 -31.19 20.01
N GLU A 365 -81.50 -30.49 21.10
CA GLU A 365 -82.48 -29.39 21.13
C GLU A 365 -82.04 -28.22 20.24
N ARG A 366 -80.75 -27.86 20.27
CA ARG A 366 -80.19 -26.83 19.39
C ARG A 366 -80.25 -27.23 17.91
N LEU A 367 -79.99 -28.50 17.58
CA LEU A 367 -80.19 -29.04 16.23
C LEU A 367 -81.67 -29.02 15.80
N HIS A 368 -82.59 -29.32 16.73
CA HIS A 368 -84.03 -29.25 16.48
C HIS A 368 -84.49 -27.82 16.18
N ARG A 369 -83.97 -26.81 16.91
CA ARG A 369 -84.22 -25.39 16.62
C ARG A 369 -83.71 -24.96 15.24
N LEU A 370 -82.65 -25.60 14.72
CA LEU A 370 -82.10 -25.32 13.39
C LEU A 370 -82.96 -25.91 12.27
N ASN A 371 -83.42 -27.17 12.42
CA ASN A 371 -84.30 -27.84 11.47
C ASN A 371 -85.09 -29.00 12.12
N ASP A 372 -86.31 -28.72 12.58
CA ASP A 372 -87.21 -29.72 13.18
C ASP A 372 -87.65 -30.81 12.17
N ARG A 373 -87.68 -30.50 10.88
CA ARG A 373 -88.11 -31.46 9.85
C ARG A 373 -87.01 -32.46 9.48
N ALA A 374 -85.78 -32.29 9.96
CA ALA A 374 -84.69 -33.19 9.62
C ALA A 374 -84.89 -34.57 10.26
N PRO A 375 -84.85 -35.67 9.49
CA PRO A 375 -85.02 -37.01 10.03
C PRO A 375 -83.92 -37.37 11.04
N GLU A 376 -82.70 -36.87 10.84
CA GLU A 376 -81.53 -37.14 11.69
C GLU A 376 -81.74 -36.70 13.15
N VAL A 377 -82.34 -35.52 13.35
CA VAL A 377 -82.58 -34.96 14.70
C VAL A 377 -83.63 -35.77 15.44
N LYS A 378 -84.68 -36.20 14.75
CA LYS A 378 -85.71 -37.08 15.31
C LYS A 378 -85.12 -38.43 15.70
N LEU A 379 -84.17 -38.96 14.92
CA LEU A 379 -83.44 -40.19 15.29
C LEU A 379 -82.51 -39.96 16.49
N TYR A 380 -81.84 -38.80 16.61
CA TYR A 380 -81.05 -38.48 17.82
C TYR A 380 -81.94 -38.34 19.07
N GLN A 381 -83.13 -37.72 18.95
CA GLN A 381 -84.13 -37.66 20.03
C GLN A 381 -84.62 -39.05 20.43
N ALA A 382 -84.93 -39.91 19.46
CA ALA A 382 -85.34 -41.29 19.72
C ALA A 382 -84.20 -42.08 20.40
N HIS A 383 -82.95 -41.89 20.00
CA HIS A 383 -81.80 -42.54 20.64
C HIS A 383 -81.63 -42.06 22.10
N LEU A 384 -81.76 -40.77 22.38
CA LEU A 384 -81.72 -40.24 23.75
C LEU A 384 -82.82 -40.85 24.63
N LEU A 385 -84.06 -40.87 24.15
CA LEU A 385 -85.19 -41.46 24.87
C LEU A 385 -85.01 -42.97 25.11
N ILE A 386 -84.41 -43.70 24.16
CA ILE A 386 -84.04 -45.12 24.33
C ILE A 386 -83.00 -45.27 25.45
N THR A 387 -82.00 -44.38 25.52
CA THR A 387 -80.99 -44.41 26.61
C THR A 387 -81.54 -43.98 27.97
N GLU A 388 -82.61 -43.19 28.01
CA GLU A 388 -83.36 -42.81 29.22
C GLU A 388 -84.42 -43.86 29.63
N GLU A 389 -84.48 -45.00 28.95
CA GLU A 389 -85.47 -46.07 29.15
C GLU A 389 -86.94 -45.68 28.86
N ARG A 390 -87.16 -44.58 28.12
CA ARG A 390 -88.49 -44.08 27.70
C ARG A 390 -88.91 -44.64 26.34
N PHE A 391 -89.07 -45.96 26.26
CA PHE A 391 -89.26 -46.68 24.99
C PHE A 391 -90.53 -46.30 24.22
N GLU A 392 -91.66 -46.05 24.89
CA GLU A 392 -92.93 -45.74 24.20
C GLU A 392 -92.89 -44.41 23.43
N GLU A 393 -92.22 -43.41 24.00
CA GLU A 393 -92.04 -42.10 23.37
C GLU A 393 -91.08 -42.18 22.18
N ALA A 394 -89.97 -42.92 22.35
CA ALA A 394 -89.05 -43.20 21.25
C ALA A 394 -89.75 -43.95 20.10
N GLY A 395 -90.59 -44.93 20.43
CA GLY A 395 -91.38 -45.69 19.46
C GLY A 395 -92.39 -44.84 18.69
N ARG A 396 -92.99 -43.83 19.33
CA ARG A 396 -93.86 -42.84 18.66
C ARG A 396 -93.08 -42.02 17.64
N ILE A 397 -91.91 -41.51 18.01
CA ILE A 397 -91.04 -40.74 17.10
C ILE A 397 -90.59 -41.61 15.92
N LEU A 398 -90.11 -42.83 16.17
CA LEU A 398 -89.63 -43.75 15.14
C LEU A 398 -90.74 -44.13 14.14
N LYS A 399 -91.97 -44.38 14.59
CA LYS A 399 -93.12 -44.68 13.69
C LYS A 399 -93.52 -43.47 12.83
N GLN A 400 -93.32 -42.25 13.33
CA GLN A 400 -93.64 -41.01 12.62
C GLN A 400 -92.53 -40.56 11.66
N THR A 401 -91.30 -41.03 11.85
CA THR A 401 -90.17 -40.79 10.93
C THR A 401 -90.14 -41.81 9.80
N ALA A 402 -90.56 -41.43 8.60
CA ALA A 402 -90.38 -42.24 7.40
C ALA A 402 -88.97 -42.02 6.84
N VAL A 403 -88.04 -42.94 7.14
CA VAL A 403 -86.66 -42.92 6.63
C VAL A 403 -86.49 -44.04 5.62
N THR A 404 -85.97 -43.74 4.43
CA THR A 404 -85.69 -44.75 3.40
C THR A 404 -84.27 -44.60 2.83
N ALA A 405 -83.64 -45.72 2.46
CA ALA A 405 -82.28 -45.73 1.91
C ALA A 405 -82.11 -44.85 0.66
N ARG A 406 -83.15 -44.74 -0.17
CA ARG A 406 -83.12 -43.95 -1.42
C ARG A 406 -83.31 -42.45 -1.21
N ALA A 407 -84.12 -42.03 -0.24
CA ALA A 407 -84.44 -40.62 -0.04
C ALA A 407 -83.49 -39.94 0.95
N ASP A 408 -83.09 -40.64 2.02
CA ASP A 408 -82.38 -40.05 3.16
C ASP A 408 -80.93 -40.53 3.26
N GLY A 409 -80.51 -41.46 2.39
CA GLY A 409 -79.19 -42.05 2.36
C GLY A 409 -79.05 -43.31 3.22
N ALA A 410 -78.07 -44.15 2.87
CA ALA A 410 -77.86 -45.46 3.49
C ALA A 410 -77.50 -45.38 4.98
N GLU A 411 -76.72 -44.39 5.41
CA GLU A 411 -76.28 -44.23 6.80
C GLU A 411 -77.45 -43.98 7.75
N LEU A 412 -78.32 -43.04 7.37
CA LEU A 412 -79.51 -42.63 8.10
C LEU A 412 -80.54 -43.75 8.19
N TYR A 413 -80.72 -44.47 7.08
CA TYR A 413 -81.59 -45.64 7.05
C TYR A 413 -81.07 -46.77 7.96
N CYS A 414 -79.77 -47.07 7.93
CA CYS A 414 -79.17 -48.06 8.83
C CYS A 414 -79.30 -47.65 10.30
N TYR A 415 -79.15 -46.36 10.60
CA TYR A 415 -79.33 -45.84 11.96
C TYR A 415 -80.78 -45.94 12.44
N TYR A 416 -81.76 -45.66 11.58
CA TYR A 416 -83.17 -45.89 11.88
C TYR A 416 -83.47 -47.37 12.17
N LEU A 417 -82.96 -48.29 11.33
CA LEU A 417 -83.12 -49.73 11.54
C LEU A 417 -82.46 -50.20 12.85
N TYR A 418 -81.30 -49.65 13.19
CA TYR A 418 -80.64 -49.92 14.46
C TYR A 418 -81.53 -49.51 15.64
N LEU A 419 -82.05 -48.28 15.66
CA LEU A 419 -82.92 -47.80 16.73
C LEU A 419 -84.25 -48.57 16.79
N SER A 420 -84.81 -48.96 15.64
CA SER A 420 -86.03 -49.78 15.60
C SER A 420 -85.79 -51.18 16.19
N SER A 421 -84.60 -51.76 16.00
CA SER A 421 -84.23 -53.04 16.62
C SER A 421 -84.10 -52.93 18.15
N LEU A 422 -83.51 -51.85 18.65
CA LEU A 422 -83.40 -51.57 20.09
C LEU A 422 -84.77 -51.34 20.75
N TYR A 423 -85.72 -50.75 20.01
CA TYR A 423 -87.09 -50.54 20.47
C TYR A 423 -87.93 -51.84 20.46
N GLN A 424 -87.92 -52.60 19.35
CA GLN A 424 -88.78 -53.79 19.20
C GLN A 424 -88.31 -54.98 20.05
N ARG A 425 -87.00 -55.08 20.33
CA ARG A 425 -86.39 -56.14 21.17
C ARG A 425 -86.75 -57.57 20.77
N ASP A 426 -87.15 -57.79 19.51
CA ASP A 426 -87.41 -59.11 18.93
C ASP A 426 -86.12 -59.63 18.27
N GLU A 427 -85.67 -60.82 18.68
CA GLU A 427 -84.47 -61.47 18.13
C GLU A 427 -84.58 -61.73 16.62
N ARG A 428 -85.76 -62.11 16.12
CA ARG A 428 -85.98 -62.40 14.69
C ARG A 428 -85.90 -61.12 13.87
N TYR A 429 -86.49 -60.04 14.40
CA TYR A 429 -86.40 -58.73 13.77
C TYR A 429 -84.98 -58.17 13.81
N THR A 430 -84.28 -58.32 14.93
CA THR A 430 -82.89 -57.86 15.10
C THR A 430 -81.94 -58.61 14.16
N ALA A 431 -82.13 -59.92 13.98
CA ALA A 431 -81.36 -60.70 13.00
C ALA A 431 -81.61 -60.22 11.56
N LYS A 432 -82.87 -59.92 11.20
CA LYS A 432 -83.21 -59.34 9.89
C LYS A 432 -82.60 -57.95 9.70
N VAL A 433 -82.64 -57.10 10.72
CA VAL A 433 -81.99 -55.78 10.72
C VAL A 433 -80.47 -55.92 10.56
N ALA A 434 -79.83 -56.85 11.27
CA ALA A 434 -78.40 -57.10 11.15
C ALA A 434 -78.01 -57.50 9.73
N MET A 435 -78.79 -58.38 9.06
CA MET A 435 -78.56 -58.73 7.66
C MET A 435 -78.71 -57.52 6.72
N ASN A 436 -79.74 -56.70 6.92
CA ASN A 436 -79.96 -55.51 6.10
C ASN A 436 -78.84 -54.47 6.25
N VAL A 437 -78.34 -54.27 7.48
CA VAL A 437 -77.21 -53.35 7.75
C VAL A 437 -75.91 -53.92 7.19
N GLU A 438 -75.70 -55.23 7.23
CA GLU A 438 -74.54 -55.89 6.61
C GLU A 438 -74.57 -55.74 5.07
N GLU A 439 -75.72 -55.90 4.42
CA GLU A 439 -75.87 -55.64 2.98
C GLU A 439 -75.61 -54.17 2.64
N ALA A 440 -76.13 -53.24 3.45
CA ALA A 440 -75.90 -51.81 3.26
C ALA A 440 -74.41 -51.43 3.46
N HIS A 441 -73.71 -52.09 4.38
CA HIS A 441 -72.26 -51.93 4.57
C HIS A 441 -71.48 -52.45 3.37
N ARG A 442 -71.81 -53.63 2.83
CA ARG A 442 -71.16 -54.15 1.61
C ARG A 442 -71.29 -53.19 0.42
N ALA A 443 -72.42 -52.50 0.32
CA ALA A 443 -72.66 -51.50 -0.72
C ALA A 443 -71.99 -50.14 -0.44
N ASN A 444 -71.62 -49.84 0.81
CA ASN A 444 -71.06 -48.55 1.26
C ASN A 444 -69.86 -48.76 2.20
N ARG A 445 -68.82 -49.46 1.72
CA ARG A 445 -67.70 -49.91 2.57
C ARG A 445 -66.91 -48.79 3.25
N GLU A 446 -66.94 -47.58 2.71
CA GLU A 446 -66.22 -46.43 3.26
C GLU A 446 -66.98 -45.76 4.44
N SER A 447 -68.26 -46.09 4.65
CA SER A 447 -69.06 -45.45 5.69
C SER A 447 -68.77 -46.00 7.08
N TRP A 448 -67.98 -45.24 7.84
CA TRP A 448 -67.66 -45.56 9.24
C TRP A 448 -68.91 -45.69 10.14
N ARG A 449 -70.00 -44.98 9.82
CA ARG A 449 -71.24 -45.01 10.62
C ARG A 449 -71.97 -46.33 10.48
N ILE A 450 -72.08 -46.85 9.26
CA ILE A 450 -72.72 -48.16 9.02
C ILE A 450 -71.85 -49.26 9.64
N ALA A 451 -70.53 -49.16 9.48
CA ALA A 451 -69.59 -50.08 10.12
C ALA A 451 -69.69 -50.07 11.65
N TRP A 452 -69.81 -48.88 12.26
CA TRP A 452 -70.00 -48.72 13.70
C TRP A 452 -71.30 -49.39 14.19
N LEU A 453 -72.41 -49.24 13.46
CA LEU A 453 -73.68 -49.92 13.81
C LEU A 453 -73.58 -51.45 13.68
N GLN A 454 -72.85 -51.93 12.68
CA GLN A 454 -72.64 -53.36 12.46
C GLN A 454 -71.87 -54.03 13.61
N LEU A 455 -70.94 -53.32 14.28
CA LEU A 455 -70.25 -53.82 15.48
C LEU A 455 -71.22 -54.22 16.60
N TYR A 456 -72.34 -53.52 16.71
CA TYR A 456 -73.37 -53.76 17.72
C TYR A 456 -74.48 -54.70 17.25
N LEU A 457 -74.78 -54.78 15.95
CA LEU A 457 -75.87 -55.63 15.44
C LEU A 457 -75.44 -57.04 15.07
N SER A 458 -74.20 -57.25 14.60
CA SER A 458 -73.75 -58.55 14.11
C SER A 458 -73.42 -59.52 15.25
N PRO A 459 -74.15 -60.64 15.40
CA PRO A 459 -73.85 -61.64 16.44
C PRO A 459 -72.47 -62.28 16.26
N ALA A 460 -72.00 -62.38 15.01
CA ALA A 460 -70.69 -62.95 14.67
C ALA A 460 -69.53 -62.05 15.14
N LEU A 461 -69.69 -60.73 15.03
CA LEU A 461 -68.72 -59.78 15.56
C LEU A 461 -68.79 -59.73 17.08
N GLN A 462 -69.98 -59.71 17.69
CA GLN A 462 -70.12 -59.66 19.15
C GLN A 462 -69.43 -60.84 19.89
N ARG A 463 -69.44 -62.04 19.32
CA ARG A 463 -68.92 -63.27 19.95
C ARG A 463 -67.39 -63.42 19.93
N SER A 464 -66.66 -62.69 19.08
CA SER A 464 -65.21 -62.88 18.90
C SER A 464 -64.46 -61.56 18.80
N ALA A 465 -63.59 -61.30 19.78
CA ALA A 465 -62.71 -60.14 19.79
C ALA A 465 -61.79 -60.10 18.56
N SER A 466 -61.23 -61.25 18.15
CA SER A 466 -60.38 -61.33 16.95
C SER A 466 -61.12 -60.97 15.66
N ARG A 467 -62.39 -61.38 15.51
CA ARG A 467 -63.21 -61.00 14.35
C ARG A 467 -63.56 -59.51 14.35
N LYS A 468 -63.83 -58.92 15.53
CA LYS A 468 -64.00 -57.46 15.66
C LYS A 468 -62.75 -56.71 15.24
N TRP A 469 -61.58 -57.19 15.67
CA TRP A 469 -60.31 -56.57 15.32
C TRP A 469 -60.05 -56.57 13.81
N LEU A 470 -60.19 -57.72 13.15
CA LEU A 470 -60.04 -57.85 11.69
C LEU A 470 -61.05 -56.98 10.93
N PHE A 471 -62.28 -56.85 11.43
CA PHE A 471 -63.28 -55.97 10.84
C PHE A 471 -62.85 -54.49 10.94
N LEU A 472 -62.33 -54.05 12.09
CA LEU A 472 -61.87 -52.66 12.25
C LEU A 472 -60.63 -52.36 11.39
N GLU A 473 -59.74 -53.33 11.22
CA GLU A 473 -58.58 -53.24 10.32
C GLU A 473 -59.02 -53.12 8.85
N ASP A 474 -59.94 -53.97 8.38
CA ASP A 474 -60.52 -53.90 7.03
C ASP A 474 -61.16 -52.53 6.75
N GLN A 475 -61.85 -51.94 7.73
CA GLN A 475 -62.43 -50.60 7.59
C GLN A 475 -61.37 -49.50 7.45
N PHE A 476 -60.26 -49.62 8.17
CA PHE A 476 -59.15 -48.69 8.02
C PHE A 476 -58.50 -48.78 6.64
N GLU A 477 -58.32 -49.98 6.09
CA GLU A 477 -57.77 -50.19 4.74
C GLU A 477 -58.65 -49.58 3.63
N HIS A 478 -59.98 -49.53 3.85
CA HIS A 478 -60.93 -48.85 2.96
C HIS A 478 -61.05 -47.33 3.23
N GLY A 479 -60.14 -46.73 4.00
CA GLY A 479 -60.07 -45.27 4.20
C GLY A 479 -60.98 -44.71 5.30
N ALA A 480 -61.60 -45.55 6.14
CA ALA A 480 -62.46 -45.10 7.22
C ALA A 480 -61.65 -44.53 8.41
N ILE A 481 -61.34 -43.23 8.37
CA ILE A 481 -60.65 -42.51 9.45
C ILE A 481 -61.69 -41.86 10.38
N SER A 482 -62.19 -42.63 11.36
CA SER A 482 -63.17 -42.13 12.34
C SER A 482 -62.65 -42.25 13.78
N PRO A 483 -62.67 -41.17 14.57
CA PRO A 483 -62.35 -41.22 16.01
C PRO A 483 -63.20 -42.22 16.79
N VAL A 484 -64.42 -42.48 16.33
CA VAL A 484 -65.34 -43.44 16.96
C VAL A 484 -64.86 -44.87 16.76
N LEU A 485 -64.41 -45.23 15.55
CA LEU A 485 -63.88 -46.57 15.28
C LEU A 485 -62.55 -46.79 16.00
N TYR A 486 -61.67 -45.78 16.06
CA TYR A 486 -60.42 -45.87 16.83
C TYR A 486 -60.67 -46.04 18.33
N LEU A 487 -61.67 -45.36 18.87
CA LEU A 487 -62.08 -45.50 20.27
C LEU A 487 -62.53 -46.94 20.58
N GLU A 488 -63.34 -47.57 19.71
CA GLU A 488 -63.75 -48.97 19.85
C GLU A 488 -62.54 -49.93 19.71
N ALA A 489 -61.62 -49.64 18.78
CA ALA A 489 -60.38 -50.40 18.61
C ALA A 489 -59.48 -50.34 19.86
N VAL A 490 -59.26 -49.16 20.44
CA VAL A 490 -58.45 -49.00 21.66
C VAL A 490 -59.10 -49.70 22.86
N GLN A 491 -60.43 -49.64 23.00
CA GLN A 491 -61.12 -50.37 24.07
C GLN A 491 -60.94 -51.88 23.93
N LEU A 492 -60.98 -52.40 22.70
CA LEU A 492 -60.74 -53.82 22.43
C LEU A 492 -59.31 -54.22 22.80
N LEU A 493 -58.32 -53.39 22.47
CA LEU A 493 -56.92 -53.61 22.82
C LEU A 493 -56.65 -53.53 24.32
N ASN A 494 -57.31 -52.62 25.03
CA ASN A 494 -57.21 -52.54 26.48
C ASN A 494 -57.77 -53.79 27.17
N PHE A 495 -58.74 -54.47 26.57
CA PHE A 495 -59.26 -55.73 27.08
C PHE A 495 -58.39 -56.93 26.69
N SER A 496 -57.77 -56.90 25.50
CA SER A 496 -56.93 -58.00 25.01
C SER A 496 -55.71 -57.46 24.23
N PRO A 497 -54.60 -57.12 24.93
CA PRO A 497 -53.40 -56.58 24.30
C PRO A 497 -52.74 -57.52 23.29
N THR A 498 -52.89 -58.84 23.48
CA THR A 498 -52.31 -59.89 22.62
C THR A 498 -52.91 -59.95 21.22
N LEU A 499 -53.95 -59.16 20.91
CA LEU A 499 -54.49 -59.04 19.55
C LEU A 499 -53.47 -58.44 18.59
N ILE A 500 -52.54 -57.63 19.10
CA ILE A 500 -51.46 -57.05 18.30
C ILE A 500 -50.23 -57.95 18.37
N MET A 501 -49.86 -58.51 17.22
CA MET A 501 -48.61 -59.28 17.05
C MET A 501 -47.51 -58.47 16.36
N LYS A 502 -47.87 -57.40 15.62
CA LYS A 502 -46.96 -56.52 14.86
C LYS A 502 -47.50 -55.09 14.84
N LEU A 503 -46.65 -54.08 14.68
CA LEU A 503 -47.08 -52.68 14.58
C LEU A 503 -47.20 -52.25 13.11
N GLY A 504 -48.34 -52.55 12.48
CA GLY A 504 -48.69 -52.05 11.14
C GLY A 504 -49.26 -50.62 11.15
N ALA A 505 -49.75 -50.16 9.99
CA ALA A 505 -50.30 -48.80 9.85
C ALA A 505 -51.55 -48.58 10.71
N PHE A 506 -52.43 -49.57 10.77
CA PHE A 506 -53.65 -49.53 11.59
C PHE A 506 -53.32 -49.51 13.08
N GLU A 507 -52.48 -50.43 13.54
CA GLU A 507 -52.07 -50.54 14.95
C GLU A 507 -51.43 -49.25 15.44
N ARG A 508 -50.49 -48.69 14.67
CA ARG A 508 -49.81 -47.44 15.02
C ARG A 508 -50.79 -46.28 15.15
N GLN A 509 -51.75 -46.17 14.23
CA GLN A 509 -52.75 -45.11 14.25
C GLN A 509 -53.70 -45.23 15.45
N VAL A 510 -54.18 -46.44 15.74
CA VAL A 510 -55.07 -46.72 16.88
C VAL A 510 -54.35 -46.47 18.21
N LEU A 511 -53.12 -46.96 18.36
CA LEU A 511 -52.30 -46.76 19.55
C LEU A 511 -51.95 -45.27 19.74
N HIS A 512 -51.57 -44.57 18.68
CA HIS A 512 -51.29 -43.13 18.76
C HIS A 512 -52.52 -42.33 19.19
N TYR A 513 -53.69 -42.65 18.60
CA TYR A 513 -54.96 -42.05 19.03
C TYR A 513 -55.26 -42.33 20.51
N GLY A 514 -55.09 -43.59 20.94
CA GLY A 514 -55.28 -44.01 22.33
C GLY A 514 -54.35 -43.30 23.31
N ALA A 515 -53.08 -43.12 22.93
CA ALA A 515 -52.08 -42.40 23.73
C ALA A 515 -52.42 -40.91 23.85
N ARG A 516 -52.77 -40.25 22.74
CA ARG A 516 -53.20 -38.84 22.71
C ARG A 516 -54.45 -38.59 23.55
N CYS A 517 -55.37 -39.55 23.56
CA CYS A 517 -56.57 -39.50 24.39
C CYS A 517 -56.30 -39.92 25.85
N GLY A 518 -55.11 -40.43 26.17
CA GLY A 518 -54.74 -40.87 27.52
C GLY A 518 -55.58 -42.07 28.00
N ILE A 519 -55.99 -42.96 27.11
CA ILE A 519 -56.88 -44.10 27.43
C ILE A 519 -56.21 -45.47 27.33
N ILE A 520 -54.90 -45.53 27.08
CA ILE A 520 -54.12 -46.77 27.09
C ILE A 520 -53.99 -47.31 28.53
N SER A 521 -54.24 -48.61 28.69
CA SER A 521 -54.07 -49.39 29.93
C SER A 521 -52.59 -49.76 30.18
N PRO A 522 -52.18 -50.03 31.44
CA PRO A 522 -50.79 -50.39 31.75
C PRO A 522 -50.34 -51.66 31.02
N ASP A 523 -51.20 -52.67 30.93
CA ASP A 523 -50.88 -53.94 30.26
C ASP A 523 -50.67 -53.74 28.75
N LEU A 524 -51.50 -52.89 28.12
CA LEU A 524 -51.33 -52.52 26.72
C LEU A 524 -50.07 -51.67 26.49
N ALA A 525 -49.73 -50.77 27.41
CA ALA A 525 -48.49 -49.98 27.33
C ALA A 525 -47.24 -50.85 27.45
N GLY A 526 -47.23 -51.83 28.35
CA GLY A 526 -46.13 -52.80 28.47
C GLY A 526 -45.99 -53.70 27.23
N HIS A 527 -47.12 -54.18 26.68
CA HIS A 527 -47.10 -54.94 25.42
C HIS A 527 -46.63 -54.10 24.23
N LEU A 528 -47.00 -52.81 24.20
CA LEU A 528 -46.49 -51.84 23.21
C LEU A 528 -44.98 -51.65 23.34
N ALA A 529 -44.45 -51.52 24.56
CA ALA A 529 -43.01 -51.41 24.81
C ALA A 529 -42.25 -52.63 24.23
N TYR A 530 -42.74 -53.83 24.52
CA TYR A 530 -42.17 -55.08 24.00
C TYR A 530 -42.18 -55.16 22.47
N LEU A 531 -43.26 -54.73 21.82
CA LEU A 531 -43.34 -54.70 20.36
C LEU A 531 -42.44 -53.63 19.75
N ALA A 532 -42.33 -52.46 20.39
CA ALA A 532 -41.45 -51.39 19.95
C ALA A 532 -39.96 -51.79 19.99
N GLU A 533 -39.56 -52.61 20.96
CA GLU A 533 -38.20 -53.17 21.01
C GLU A 533 -37.88 -54.10 19.83
N LYS A 534 -38.89 -54.69 19.18
CA LYS A 534 -38.70 -55.55 18.00
C LYS A 534 -38.66 -54.77 16.69
N GLU A 535 -39.06 -53.50 16.68
CA GLU A 535 -39.01 -52.65 15.50
C GLU A 535 -37.56 -52.40 15.07
N LYS A 536 -37.30 -52.45 13.77
CA LYS A 536 -35.95 -52.23 13.21
C LYS A 536 -35.62 -50.77 12.98
N TYR A 537 -36.63 -49.95 12.67
CA TYR A 537 -36.47 -48.57 12.24
C TYR A 537 -37.16 -47.61 13.19
N PHE A 538 -36.61 -46.40 13.31
CA PHE A 538 -37.24 -45.32 14.06
C PHE A 538 -38.50 -44.82 13.34
N SER A 539 -39.55 -44.59 14.14
CA SER A 539 -40.79 -43.97 13.69
C SER A 539 -41.17 -42.86 14.66
N ARG A 540 -41.32 -41.63 14.15
CA ARG A 540 -41.65 -40.48 14.99
C ARG A 540 -43.00 -40.66 15.70
N SER A 541 -44.01 -41.19 15.00
CA SER A 541 -45.32 -41.45 15.58
C SER A 541 -45.28 -42.50 16.70
N LEU A 542 -44.44 -43.55 16.56
CA LEU A 542 -44.24 -44.54 17.62
C LEU A 542 -43.52 -43.94 18.83
N PHE A 543 -42.47 -43.14 18.60
CA PHE A 543 -41.79 -42.41 19.67
C PHE A 543 -42.77 -41.49 20.42
N ASP A 544 -43.54 -40.66 19.71
CA ASP A 544 -44.51 -39.75 20.34
C ASP A 544 -45.58 -40.54 21.13
N THR A 545 -45.97 -41.72 20.65
CA THR A 545 -46.91 -42.62 21.35
C THR A 545 -46.31 -43.17 22.65
N LEU A 546 -45.07 -43.68 22.60
CA LEU A 546 -44.36 -44.17 23.81
C LEU A 546 -44.11 -43.05 24.81
N ARG A 547 -43.72 -41.86 24.33
CA ARG A 547 -43.54 -40.65 25.14
C ARG A 547 -44.83 -40.29 25.89
N LEU A 548 -45.96 -40.22 25.20
CA LEU A 548 -47.26 -39.92 25.82
C LEU A 548 -47.67 -40.99 26.86
N CYS A 549 -47.34 -42.26 26.60
CA CYS A 549 -47.55 -43.33 27.58
C CYS A 549 -46.67 -43.14 28.82
N TYR A 550 -45.39 -42.82 28.64
CA TYR A 550 -44.43 -42.59 29.73
C TYR A 550 -44.78 -41.36 30.57
N GLU A 551 -45.14 -40.24 29.94
CA GLU A 551 -45.59 -39.00 30.63
C GLU A 551 -46.81 -39.25 31.52
N LYS A 552 -47.72 -40.15 31.10
CA LYS A 552 -48.89 -40.52 31.89
C LYS A 552 -48.53 -41.45 33.06
N ARG A 553 -47.62 -42.40 32.84
CA ARG A 553 -47.14 -43.32 33.89
C ARG A 553 -45.70 -43.76 33.57
N PRO A 554 -44.70 -43.29 34.32
CA PRO A 554 -43.32 -43.66 34.08
C PRO A 554 -43.12 -45.14 34.42
N ASP A 555 -42.50 -45.88 33.50
CA ASP A 555 -42.19 -47.30 33.63
C ASP A 555 -40.85 -47.61 32.95
N ALA A 556 -40.05 -48.50 33.56
CA ALA A 556 -38.72 -48.83 33.07
C ALA A 556 -38.76 -49.53 31.70
N SER A 557 -39.79 -50.35 31.42
CA SER A 557 -39.92 -51.02 30.12
C SER A 557 -40.24 -50.03 29.00
N LEU A 558 -41.05 -49.02 29.27
CA LEU A 558 -41.33 -47.92 28.35
C LEU A 558 -40.08 -47.09 28.08
N LEU A 559 -39.30 -46.75 29.11
CA LEU A 559 -38.05 -46.01 28.96
C LEU A 559 -37.02 -46.80 28.16
N GLN A 560 -36.87 -48.09 28.44
CA GLN A 560 -35.99 -48.99 27.68
C GLN A 560 -36.37 -49.05 26.19
N ALA A 561 -37.67 -49.14 25.89
CA ALA A 561 -38.18 -49.12 24.53
C ALA A 561 -37.93 -47.76 23.84
N ILE A 562 -38.09 -46.65 24.56
CA ILE A 562 -37.80 -45.29 24.06
C ILE A 562 -36.31 -45.16 23.71
N CYS A 563 -35.41 -45.44 24.66
CA CYS A 563 -33.96 -45.36 24.41
C CYS A 563 -33.53 -46.27 23.26
N SER A 564 -34.02 -47.52 23.22
CA SER A 564 -33.73 -48.46 22.14
C SER A 564 -34.23 -47.98 20.78
N LEU A 565 -35.41 -47.37 20.71
CA LEU A 565 -35.97 -46.83 19.46
C LEU A 565 -35.16 -45.63 18.96
N LEU A 566 -34.73 -44.74 19.86
CA LEU A 566 -33.91 -43.57 19.52
C LEU A 566 -32.52 -43.99 19.01
N ILE A 567 -31.88 -44.96 19.67
CA ILE A 567 -30.59 -45.53 19.26
C ILE A 567 -30.67 -46.18 17.87
N LYS A 568 -31.71 -46.97 17.61
CA LYS A 568 -31.95 -47.55 16.27
C LYS A 568 -32.19 -46.48 15.19
N GLY A 569 -32.72 -45.32 15.59
CA GLY A 569 -32.93 -44.15 14.73
C GLY A 569 -31.72 -43.27 14.52
N ASN A 570 -30.57 -43.63 15.11
CA ASN A 570 -29.38 -42.78 15.18
C ASN A 570 -29.70 -41.36 15.67
N LYS A 571 -30.59 -41.24 16.66
CA LYS A 571 -31.01 -39.95 17.23
C LYS A 571 -30.03 -39.53 18.31
N ALA A 572 -29.05 -38.73 17.90
CA ALA A 572 -28.10 -38.05 18.77
C ALA A 572 -28.37 -36.54 18.67
N GLY A 573 -28.60 -35.89 19.81
CA GLY A 573 -28.84 -34.45 19.88
C GLY A 573 -29.42 -34.03 21.22
N PRO A 574 -29.30 -32.73 21.59
CA PRO A 574 -29.67 -32.24 22.92
C PRO A 574 -31.15 -32.46 23.26
N GLU A 575 -32.03 -32.47 22.25
CA GLU A 575 -33.47 -32.78 22.40
C GLU A 575 -33.74 -34.17 23.01
N TRP A 576 -32.80 -35.10 22.86
CA TRP A 576 -32.94 -36.50 23.27
C TRP A 576 -32.13 -36.82 24.53
N LEU A 577 -31.28 -35.88 24.98
CA LEU A 577 -30.33 -36.08 26.08
C LEU A 577 -31.02 -36.54 27.36
N GLU A 578 -32.16 -35.94 27.71
CA GLU A 578 -32.91 -36.27 28.91
C GLU A 578 -33.35 -37.74 28.95
N TRP A 579 -33.74 -38.32 27.79
CA TRP A 579 -34.13 -39.73 27.73
C TRP A 579 -32.95 -40.66 27.99
N TYR A 580 -31.79 -40.35 27.42
CA TYR A 580 -30.58 -41.14 27.66
C TYR A 580 -30.06 -40.96 29.09
N ARG A 581 -30.14 -39.75 29.65
CA ARG A 581 -29.77 -39.46 31.05
C ARG A 581 -30.59 -40.32 32.01
N LEU A 582 -31.92 -40.30 31.87
CA LEU A 582 -32.82 -41.13 32.68
C LEU A 582 -32.50 -42.63 32.53
N GLY A 583 -32.17 -43.08 31.32
CA GLY A 583 -31.78 -44.47 31.08
C GLY A 583 -30.46 -44.86 31.78
N VAL A 584 -29.48 -43.95 31.79
CA VAL A 584 -28.19 -44.15 32.47
C VAL A 584 -28.36 -44.15 33.99
N GLU A 585 -29.16 -43.23 34.53
CA GLU A 585 -29.42 -43.14 35.98
C GLU A 585 -30.17 -44.37 36.52
N GLN A 586 -31.02 -44.99 35.70
CA GLN A 586 -31.73 -46.23 36.04
C GLN A 586 -30.95 -47.52 35.73
N ASP A 587 -29.70 -47.42 35.26
CA ASP A 587 -28.85 -48.56 34.88
C ASP A 587 -29.53 -49.53 33.89
N LEU A 588 -30.18 -48.96 32.85
CA LEU A 588 -30.88 -49.75 31.84
C LEU A 588 -29.88 -50.54 30.98
N ARG A 589 -30.21 -51.81 30.71
CA ARG A 589 -29.37 -52.71 29.88
C ARG A 589 -29.62 -52.53 28.38
N VAL A 590 -29.47 -51.31 27.89
CA VAL A 590 -29.61 -50.96 26.46
C VAL A 590 -28.23 -50.87 25.83
N THR A 591 -28.04 -51.53 24.68
CA THR A 591 -26.76 -51.48 23.96
C THR A 591 -26.47 -50.07 23.45
N ARG A 592 -25.22 -49.62 23.60
CA ARG A 592 -24.74 -48.29 23.22
C ARG A 592 -25.38 -47.10 23.95
N LEU A 593 -26.04 -47.32 25.08
CA LEU A 593 -26.75 -46.27 25.83
C LEU A 593 -25.80 -45.14 26.28
N TYR A 594 -24.65 -45.49 26.86
CA TYR A 594 -23.66 -44.54 27.34
C TYR A 594 -23.03 -43.72 26.19
N GLU A 595 -22.82 -44.34 25.03
CA GLU A 595 -22.34 -43.67 23.82
C GLU A 595 -23.37 -42.67 23.30
N TYR A 596 -24.65 -43.03 23.20
CA TYR A 596 -25.69 -42.11 22.73
C TYR A 596 -26.00 -41.00 23.73
N PHE A 597 -25.82 -41.24 25.03
CA PHE A 597 -25.79 -40.20 26.04
C PHE A 597 -24.72 -39.17 25.70
N MET A 598 -23.45 -39.58 25.58
CA MET A 598 -22.35 -38.66 25.22
C MET A 598 -22.53 -38.03 23.83
N LEU A 599 -23.08 -38.75 22.85
CA LEU A 599 -23.37 -38.20 21.52
C LEU A 599 -24.40 -37.07 21.56
N SER A 600 -25.28 -37.07 22.57
CA SER A 600 -26.36 -36.10 22.75
C SER A 600 -26.01 -34.97 23.71
N VAL A 601 -24.85 -35.02 24.37
CA VAL A 601 -24.36 -33.93 25.23
C VAL A 601 -24.03 -32.72 24.35
N ASP A 602 -24.50 -31.55 24.76
CA ASP A 602 -24.08 -30.28 24.19
C ASP A 602 -22.69 -29.93 24.75
N LEU A 603 -21.68 -29.85 23.88
CA LEU A 603 -20.29 -29.59 24.26
C LEU A 603 -20.05 -28.12 24.65
N GLU A 604 -20.99 -27.23 24.32
CA GLU A 604 -20.88 -25.81 24.66
C GLU A 604 -21.30 -25.52 26.11
N GLN A 605 -22.15 -26.39 26.67
CA GLN A 605 -22.71 -26.26 28.00
C GLN A 605 -22.07 -27.26 28.95
N GLU A 606 -21.74 -26.80 30.14
CA GLU A 606 -21.23 -27.69 31.19
C GLU A 606 -22.39 -28.57 31.68
N THR A 607 -22.40 -29.80 31.19
CA THR A 607 -23.38 -30.82 31.53
C THR A 607 -22.75 -31.81 32.51
N GLU A 608 -23.43 -32.05 33.63
CA GLU A 608 -23.01 -33.07 34.61
C GLU A 608 -23.04 -34.47 33.98
N ILE A 609 -21.90 -35.17 34.07
CA ILE A 609 -21.76 -36.55 33.57
C ILE A 609 -22.00 -37.53 34.74
N PRO A 610 -23.00 -38.43 34.65
CA PRO A 610 -23.25 -39.43 35.68
C PRO A 610 -22.03 -40.32 35.92
N ARG A 611 -21.76 -40.67 37.18
CA ARG A 611 -20.62 -41.53 37.57
C ARG A 611 -20.59 -42.87 36.83
N ALA A 612 -21.76 -43.45 36.53
CA ALA A 612 -21.87 -44.69 35.75
C ALA A 612 -21.28 -44.54 34.33
N ALA A 613 -21.51 -43.39 33.68
CA ALA A 613 -20.94 -43.09 32.37
C ALA A 613 -19.42 -42.87 32.45
N LEU A 614 -18.93 -42.15 33.48
CA LEU A 614 -17.48 -42.00 33.73
C LEU A 614 -16.81 -43.37 33.95
N MET A 615 -17.42 -44.27 34.70
CA MET A 615 -16.87 -45.61 34.89
C MET A 615 -16.83 -46.40 33.58
N TYR A 616 -17.88 -46.32 32.76
CA TYR A 616 -17.94 -47.00 31.46
C TYR A 616 -16.77 -46.60 30.54
N PHE A 617 -16.56 -45.29 30.36
CA PHE A 617 -15.51 -44.79 29.45
C PHE A 617 -14.09 -44.93 29.99
N ALA A 618 -13.90 -45.17 31.30
CA ALA A 618 -12.58 -45.45 31.87
C ALA A 618 -12.01 -46.79 31.38
N TYR A 619 -12.88 -47.78 31.13
CA TYR A 619 -12.48 -49.10 30.64
C TYR A 619 -12.33 -49.15 29.12
N GLN A 620 -13.31 -48.63 28.38
CA GLN A 620 -13.30 -48.59 26.91
C GLN A 620 -13.94 -47.30 26.40
N SER A 621 -13.18 -46.51 25.65
CA SER A 621 -13.68 -45.30 24.99
C SER A 621 -13.57 -45.44 23.47
N ASN A 622 -14.72 -45.40 22.80
CA ASN A 622 -14.85 -45.33 21.34
C ASN A 622 -15.50 -44.00 20.91
N LEU A 623 -15.40 -42.97 21.75
CA LEU A 623 -15.93 -41.64 21.45
C LEU A 623 -15.08 -40.95 20.38
N ASP A 624 -15.69 -40.01 19.65
CA ASP A 624 -14.95 -39.12 18.77
C ASP A 624 -14.04 -38.17 19.56
N GLN A 625 -13.13 -37.50 18.85
CA GLN A 625 -12.05 -36.74 19.47
C GLN A 625 -12.56 -35.56 20.30
N ASP A 626 -13.61 -34.87 19.85
CA ASP A 626 -14.13 -33.70 20.53
C ASP A 626 -14.84 -34.10 21.83
N ARG A 627 -15.62 -35.18 21.79
CA ARG A 627 -16.25 -35.76 23.01
C ARG A 627 -15.24 -36.37 23.97
N CYS A 628 -14.15 -36.96 23.47
CA CYS A 628 -13.04 -37.40 24.33
C CYS A 628 -12.39 -36.21 25.03
N ALA A 629 -12.15 -35.10 24.32
CA ALA A 629 -11.58 -33.89 24.90
C ALA A 629 -12.49 -33.32 26.00
N TYR A 630 -13.80 -33.23 25.75
CA TYR A 630 -14.79 -32.81 26.75
C TYR A 630 -14.80 -33.72 27.97
N LEU A 631 -14.86 -35.05 27.78
CA LEU A 631 -14.83 -36.03 28.89
C LEU A 631 -13.56 -35.88 29.74
N TYR A 632 -12.40 -35.77 29.12
CA TYR A 632 -11.14 -35.63 29.84
C TYR A 632 -11.01 -34.27 30.53
N ALA A 633 -11.47 -33.18 29.91
CA ALA A 633 -11.53 -31.87 30.54
C ALA A 633 -12.46 -31.88 31.76
N TYR A 634 -13.61 -32.55 31.68
CA TYR A 634 -14.52 -32.76 32.80
C TYR A 634 -13.85 -33.54 33.95
N VAL A 635 -13.23 -34.68 33.66
CA VAL A 635 -12.51 -35.49 34.66
C VAL A 635 -11.35 -34.72 35.31
N GLN A 636 -10.64 -33.87 34.55
CA GLN A 636 -9.58 -33.00 35.06
C GLN A 636 -10.12 -31.90 35.99
N LYS A 637 -11.24 -31.26 35.63
CA LYS A 637 -11.90 -30.24 36.48
C LYS A 637 -12.40 -30.83 37.80
N HIS A 638 -12.97 -32.04 37.77
CA HIS A 638 -13.51 -32.74 38.94
C HIS A 638 -12.52 -33.74 39.58
N ARG A 639 -11.21 -33.54 39.39
CA ARG A 639 -10.17 -34.47 39.89
C ARG A 639 -10.20 -34.65 41.41
N ASP A 640 -10.60 -33.61 42.15
CA ASP A 640 -10.65 -33.63 43.61
C ASP A 640 -11.90 -34.39 44.12
N GLU A 641 -12.97 -34.42 43.32
CA GLU A 641 -14.21 -35.17 43.63
C GLU A 641 -14.07 -36.67 43.31
N PHE A 642 -13.31 -37.02 42.27
CA PHE A 642 -13.12 -38.40 41.81
C PHE A 642 -11.65 -38.82 41.66
N PRO A 643 -10.84 -38.82 42.75
CA PRO A 643 -9.39 -39.04 42.66
C PRO A 643 -8.99 -40.43 42.14
N GLU A 644 -9.73 -41.48 42.51
CA GLU A 644 -9.46 -42.84 42.03
C GLU A 644 -9.74 -42.98 40.52
N LEU A 645 -10.85 -42.42 40.05
CA LEU A 645 -11.20 -42.43 38.62
C LEU A 645 -10.19 -41.63 37.81
N TYR A 646 -9.75 -40.47 38.33
CA TYR A 646 -8.73 -39.65 37.71
C TYR A 646 -7.44 -40.42 37.43
N GLN A 647 -6.96 -41.22 38.40
CA GLN A 647 -5.75 -42.03 38.23
C GLN A 647 -5.88 -43.06 37.09
N THR A 648 -7.04 -43.69 36.94
CA THR A 648 -7.32 -44.59 35.80
C THR A 648 -7.31 -43.86 34.46
N TYR A 649 -7.83 -42.64 34.40
CA TYR A 649 -7.85 -41.85 33.17
C TYR A 649 -6.48 -41.26 32.81
N ARG A 650 -5.61 -40.97 33.80
CA ARG A 650 -4.38 -40.20 33.61
C ARG A 650 -3.53 -40.66 32.43
N GLY A 651 -3.18 -41.95 32.38
CA GLY A 651 -2.35 -42.48 31.30
C GLY A 651 -3.01 -42.43 29.92
N GLN A 652 -4.35 -42.54 29.84
CA GLN A 652 -5.10 -42.40 28.59
C GLN A 652 -5.19 -40.93 28.17
N MET A 653 -5.40 -40.02 29.12
CA MET A 653 -5.46 -38.58 28.93
C MET A 653 -4.12 -38.04 28.40
N GLU A 654 -2.99 -38.40 29.01
CA GLU A 654 -1.65 -37.96 28.59
C GLU A 654 -1.34 -38.39 27.14
N ARG A 655 -1.64 -39.65 26.78
CA ARG A 655 -1.44 -40.16 25.41
C ARG A 655 -2.33 -39.44 24.39
N PHE A 656 -3.60 -39.25 24.73
CA PHE A 656 -4.54 -38.53 23.89
C PHE A 656 -4.11 -37.08 23.69
N LEU A 657 -3.70 -36.40 24.77
CA LEU A 657 -3.24 -35.01 24.75
C LEU A 657 -2.08 -34.82 23.77
N LEU A 658 -1.04 -35.65 23.88
CA LEU A 658 0.12 -35.57 22.97
C LEU A 658 -0.29 -35.84 21.52
N GLN A 659 -1.17 -36.83 21.29
CA GLN A 659 -1.65 -37.13 19.94
C GLN A 659 -2.42 -35.96 19.32
N GLN A 660 -3.23 -35.24 20.11
CA GLN A 660 -3.95 -34.04 19.64
C GLN A 660 -3.02 -32.85 19.43
N LEU A 661 -2.03 -32.69 20.31
CA LEU A 661 -1.02 -31.64 20.23
C LEU A 661 -0.18 -31.76 18.96
N TYR A 662 0.31 -32.97 18.64
CA TYR A 662 1.07 -33.23 17.41
C TYR A 662 0.23 -33.10 16.13
N ARG A 663 -1.11 -33.17 16.23
CA ARG A 663 -2.04 -32.89 15.13
C ARG A 663 -2.38 -31.41 15.00
N GLY A 664 -1.88 -30.54 15.89
CA GLY A 664 -2.17 -29.11 15.89
C GLY A 664 -3.62 -28.77 16.21
N ARG A 665 -4.39 -29.68 16.84
CA ARG A 665 -5.80 -29.43 17.14
C ARG A 665 -5.97 -28.51 18.35
N MET A 666 -6.99 -27.66 18.27
CA MET A 666 -7.37 -26.73 19.32
C MET A 666 -8.88 -26.75 19.55
N SER A 667 -9.28 -26.71 20.81
CA SER A 667 -10.66 -26.50 21.28
C SER A 667 -10.64 -25.95 22.70
N ARG A 668 -11.77 -25.47 23.21
CA ARG A 668 -11.89 -25.00 24.60
C ARG A 668 -11.43 -26.05 25.62
N ASP A 669 -11.83 -27.30 25.40
CA ASP A 669 -11.47 -28.43 26.28
C ASP A 669 -10.00 -28.82 26.13
N LEU A 670 -9.48 -28.87 24.89
CA LEU A 670 -8.06 -29.14 24.65
C LEU A 670 -7.16 -28.06 25.24
N ALA A 671 -7.55 -26.78 25.16
CA ALA A 671 -6.80 -25.69 25.78
C ALA A 671 -6.71 -25.83 27.30
N CYS A 672 -7.82 -26.21 27.96
CA CYS A 672 -7.84 -26.51 29.39
C CYS A 672 -6.89 -27.67 29.73
N LEU A 673 -6.91 -28.73 28.92
CA LEU A 673 -6.04 -29.89 29.12
C LEU A 673 -4.57 -29.56 28.85
N TYR A 674 -4.24 -28.79 27.80
CA TYR A 674 -2.87 -28.39 27.50
C TYR A 674 -2.25 -27.53 28.60
N GLN A 675 -3.05 -26.73 29.31
CA GLN A 675 -2.54 -25.92 30.43
C GLN A 675 -2.40 -26.68 31.75
N SER A 676 -3.24 -27.68 31.97
CA SER A 676 -3.40 -28.29 33.31
C SER A 676 -2.82 -29.71 33.43
N VAL A 677 -2.65 -30.43 32.31
CA VAL A 677 -2.16 -31.82 32.29
C VAL A 677 -0.71 -31.92 31.82
N LEU A 678 -0.21 -30.98 31.00
CA LEU A 678 1.20 -30.92 30.59
C LEU A 678 2.09 -30.52 31.79
N GLU A 679 2.55 -31.52 32.53
CA GLU A 679 3.52 -31.35 33.62
C GLU A 679 4.97 -31.28 33.09
N ASP A 680 5.89 -30.76 33.91
CA ASP A 680 7.30 -30.55 33.53
C ASP A 680 7.99 -31.85 33.05
N GLY A 681 7.59 -33.01 33.56
CA GLY A 681 8.11 -34.32 33.14
C GLY A 681 7.74 -34.73 31.71
N MET A 682 6.74 -34.07 31.10
CA MET A 682 6.32 -34.31 29.71
C MET A 682 6.91 -33.28 28.73
N LEU A 683 7.64 -32.27 29.19
CA LEU A 683 8.18 -31.19 28.34
C LEU A 683 9.43 -31.64 27.59
N THR A 684 9.24 -32.34 26.47
CA THR A 684 10.29 -32.61 25.48
C THR A 684 10.41 -31.46 24.49
N LYS A 685 11.54 -31.38 23.77
CA LYS A 685 11.74 -30.40 22.69
C LYS A 685 10.61 -30.44 21.65
N ASP A 686 10.18 -31.64 21.28
CA ASP A 686 9.12 -31.84 20.27
C ASP A 686 7.74 -31.43 20.80
N ASN A 687 7.40 -31.81 22.03
CA ASN A 687 6.14 -31.42 22.68
C ASN A 687 6.06 -29.88 22.84
N CYS A 688 7.14 -29.24 23.28
CA CYS A 688 7.19 -27.78 23.44
C CYS A 688 7.02 -27.05 22.11
N ARG A 689 7.63 -27.56 21.03
CA ARG A 689 7.49 -26.98 19.69
C ARG A 689 6.09 -27.14 19.13
N ALA A 690 5.44 -28.29 19.34
CA ALA A 690 4.04 -28.51 18.97
C ALA A 690 3.10 -27.58 19.77
N LEU A 691 3.34 -27.39 21.07
CA LEU A 691 2.59 -26.44 21.89
C LEU A 691 2.76 -24.99 21.43
N ALA A 692 3.97 -24.60 21.03
CA ALA A 692 4.25 -23.27 20.51
C ALA A 692 3.43 -22.93 19.25
N GLN A 693 3.13 -23.93 18.40
CA GLN A 693 2.34 -23.74 17.17
C GLN A 693 0.87 -23.43 17.48
N VAL A 694 0.29 -24.10 18.48
CA VAL A 694 -1.12 -23.90 18.83
C VAL A 694 -1.35 -22.78 19.85
N LEU A 695 -0.29 -22.22 20.43
CA LEU A 695 -0.35 -21.29 21.56
C LEU A 695 -1.18 -20.03 21.29
N PHE A 696 -1.13 -19.53 20.06
CA PHE A 696 -1.76 -18.28 19.63
C PHE A 696 -3.12 -18.48 18.97
N LEU A 697 -3.60 -19.73 18.88
CA LEU A 697 -4.95 -20.02 18.40
C LEU A 697 -5.98 -19.50 19.41
N GLN A 698 -6.91 -18.69 18.91
CA GLN A 698 -8.05 -18.19 19.64
C GLN A 698 -9.33 -18.64 18.95
N GLN A 699 -10.39 -18.85 19.72
CA GLN A 699 -11.68 -19.24 19.19
C GLN A 699 -12.43 -17.99 18.72
N LEU A 700 -12.81 -17.97 17.45
CA LEU A 700 -13.64 -16.96 16.85
C LEU A 700 -15.03 -17.56 16.62
N ASP A 701 -16.03 -17.07 17.33
CA ASP A 701 -17.44 -17.42 17.12
C ASP A 701 -18.10 -16.29 16.33
N CYS A 702 -18.81 -16.62 15.26
CA CYS A 702 -19.46 -15.65 14.37
C CYS A 702 -20.91 -16.04 14.06
N GLU A 703 -21.74 -15.03 13.83
CA GLU A 703 -23.13 -15.20 13.42
C GLU A 703 -23.24 -15.24 11.87
N GLY A 704 -24.07 -16.15 11.35
CA GLY A 704 -24.34 -16.30 9.91
C GLY A 704 -23.92 -17.66 9.33
N GLU A 705 -24.88 -18.43 8.82
CA GLU A 705 -24.65 -19.76 8.22
C GLU A 705 -23.94 -19.71 6.85
N ASP A 706 -23.92 -18.53 6.23
CA ASP A 706 -23.31 -18.22 4.93
C ASP A 706 -21.82 -17.85 5.03
N ILE A 707 -21.31 -17.52 6.22
CA ILE A 707 -19.88 -17.26 6.43
C ILE A 707 -19.08 -18.56 6.26
N ARG A 708 -18.02 -18.50 5.45
CA ARG A 708 -17.15 -19.65 5.14
C ARG A 708 -15.74 -19.48 5.62
N GLN A 709 -15.25 -18.24 5.73
CA GLN A 709 -13.86 -17.97 6.10
C GLN A 709 -13.78 -16.80 7.09
N ALA A 710 -12.77 -16.85 7.95
CA ALA A 710 -12.31 -15.74 8.78
C ALA A 710 -10.92 -15.32 8.31
N VAL A 711 -10.78 -14.05 7.94
CA VAL A 711 -9.54 -13.46 7.41
C VAL A 711 -8.94 -12.55 8.47
N VAL A 712 -7.68 -12.81 8.83
CA VAL A 712 -6.95 -12.01 9.81
C VAL A 712 -5.83 -11.24 9.12
N VAL A 713 -5.81 -9.93 9.32
CA VAL A 713 -4.77 -9.03 8.81
C VAL A 713 -3.98 -8.47 9.99
N HIS A 714 -2.73 -8.91 10.12
CA HIS A 714 -1.81 -8.40 11.14
C HIS A 714 -1.03 -7.19 10.63
N ALA A 715 -0.87 -6.16 11.47
CA ALA A 715 -0.13 -4.94 11.10
C ALA A 715 1.33 -5.20 10.72
N LYS A 716 1.92 -6.28 11.22
CA LYS A 716 3.34 -6.63 11.08
C LYS A 716 3.62 -7.65 9.96
N LEU A 717 2.58 -8.32 9.48
CA LEU A 717 2.69 -9.35 8.45
C LEU A 717 2.35 -8.81 7.05
N ARG A 718 2.95 -9.45 6.05
CA ARG A 718 2.65 -9.27 4.64
C ARG A 718 1.48 -10.18 4.28
N GLY A 719 0.42 -9.59 3.72
CA GLY A 719 -0.77 -10.33 3.33
C GLY A 719 -1.73 -10.59 4.48
N GLU A 720 -2.57 -11.60 4.30
CA GLU A 720 -3.65 -11.99 5.21
C GLU A 720 -3.64 -13.48 5.46
N GLN A 721 -4.19 -13.91 6.58
CA GLN A 721 -4.33 -15.31 6.95
C GLN A 721 -5.81 -15.69 6.90
N THR A 722 -6.16 -16.70 6.11
CA THR A 722 -7.52 -17.20 5.96
C THR A 722 -7.72 -18.47 6.76
N TRP A 723 -8.84 -18.56 7.48
CA TRP A 723 -9.18 -19.68 8.35
C TRP A 723 -10.61 -20.14 8.05
N PRO A 724 -10.84 -21.46 7.87
CA PRO A 724 -12.18 -21.96 7.59
C PRO A 724 -13.10 -21.78 8.81
N VAL A 725 -14.34 -21.38 8.54
CA VAL A 725 -15.43 -21.29 9.52
C VAL A 725 -16.32 -22.51 9.37
N GLU A 726 -16.40 -23.34 10.42
CA GLU A 726 -17.25 -24.51 10.48
C GLU A 726 -18.28 -24.34 11.59
N ASN A 727 -19.57 -24.46 11.25
CA ASN A 727 -20.69 -24.28 12.19
C ASN A 727 -20.64 -22.95 12.99
N GLY A 728 -20.23 -21.86 12.33
CA GLY A 728 -20.11 -20.54 12.97
C GLY A 728 -18.86 -20.35 13.84
N ARG A 729 -17.87 -21.25 13.74
CA ARG A 729 -16.63 -21.18 14.52
C ARG A 729 -15.38 -21.32 13.66
N ALA A 730 -14.35 -20.54 13.99
CA ALA A 730 -13.00 -20.70 13.47
C ALA A 730 -11.97 -20.64 14.61
N TYR A 731 -10.80 -21.25 14.40
CA TYR A 731 -9.64 -21.12 15.30
C TYR A 731 -8.56 -20.31 14.59
N VAL A 732 -8.43 -19.04 14.96
CA VAL A 732 -7.58 -18.06 14.27
C VAL A 732 -6.32 -17.76 15.08
N GLU A 733 -5.19 -17.58 14.40
CA GLU A 733 -3.93 -17.19 15.06
C GLU A 733 -3.84 -15.68 15.29
N ILE A 734 -3.76 -15.28 16.56
CA ILE A 734 -3.68 -13.88 16.98
C ILE A 734 -2.43 -13.67 17.83
N TYR A 735 -1.44 -12.99 17.25
CA TYR A 735 -0.11 -12.83 17.86
C TYR A 735 0.03 -11.57 18.72
N ASP A 736 -0.62 -10.47 18.34
CA ASP A 736 -0.54 -9.19 19.04
C ASP A 736 -1.90 -8.48 19.13
N ARG A 737 -1.91 -7.17 19.39
CA ARG A 737 -3.13 -6.35 19.50
C ARG A 737 -3.45 -5.57 18.23
N ASP A 738 -2.54 -5.55 17.26
CA ASP A 738 -2.62 -4.71 16.06
C ASP A 738 -3.06 -5.57 14.87
N TYR A 739 -4.25 -6.17 14.99
CA TYR A 739 -4.86 -7.03 13.98
C TYR A 739 -6.25 -6.53 13.60
N GLU A 740 -6.72 -6.93 12.42
CA GLU A 740 -8.13 -6.82 12.04
C GLU A 740 -8.67 -8.16 11.57
N ILE A 741 -9.92 -8.46 11.92
CA ILE A 741 -10.63 -9.67 11.54
C ILE A 741 -11.75 -9.31 10.57
N PHE A 742 -11.85 -10.07 9.49
CA PHE A 742 -12.93 -10.00 8.53
C PHE A 742 -13.59 -11.36 8.41
N LEU A 743 -14.91 -11.41 8.45
CA LEU A 743 -15.68 -12.59 8.05
C LEU A 743 -15.89 -12.51 6.54
N GLU A 744 -15.73 -13.63 5.83
CA GLU A 744 -15.92 -13.71 4.38
C GLU A 744 -16.97 -14.77 4.04
N ASP A 745 -17.94 -14.38 3.21
CA ASP A 745 -19.00 -15.27 2.70
C ASP A 745 -18.58 -15.98 1.40
N GLU A 746 -19.49 -16.80 0.84
CA GLU A 746 -19.25 -17.54 -0.41
C GLU A 746 -19.07 -16.64 -1.65
N GLU A 747 -19.49 -15.38 -1.59
CA GLU A 747 -19.37 -14.40 -2.68
C GLU A 747 -18.12 -13.50 -2.54
N HIS A 748 -17.23 -13.81 -1.59
CA HIS A 748 -16.05 -13.01 -1.23
C HIS A 748 -16.37 -11.59 -0.74
N ASN A 749 -17.56 -11.39 -0.18
CA ASN A 749 -17.92 -10.19 0.55
C ASN A 749 -17.28 -10.25 1.94
N ARG A 750 -16.61 -9.18 2.35
CA ARG A 750 -15.92 -9.12 3.64
C ARG A 750 -16.68 -8.23 4.62
N TYR A 751 -16.79 -8.69 5.86
CA TYR A 751 -17.51 -8.04 6.95
C TYR A 751 -16.56 -7.81 8.11
N SER A 752 -16.43 -6.57 8.59
CA SER A 752 -15.63 -6.22 9.77
C SER A 752 -16.53 -5.75 10.91
N ALA A 753 -17.32 -4.69 10.67
CA ALA A 753 -18.31 -4.17 11.61
C ALA A 753 -19.74 -4.65 11.29
N GLY A 754 -20.02 -5.00 10.04
CA GLY A 754 -21.35 -5.39 9.58
C GLY A 754 -21.89 -6.69 10.18
N ARG A 755 -21.03 -7.57 10.69
CA ARG A 755 -21.42 -8.81 11.39
C ARG A 755 -20.64 -9.01 12.67
N ALA A 756 -21.36 -9.33 13.74
CA ALA A 756 -20.79 -9.52 15.05
C ALA A 756 -19.98 -10.84 15.10
N HIS A 757 -18.82 -10.76 15.74
CA HIS A 757 -18.02 -11.91 16.10
C HIS A 757 -17.47 -11.74 17.51
N THR A 758 -17.26 -12.87 18.20
CA THR A 758 -16.67 -12.91 19.54
C THR A 758 -15.35 -13.67 19.46
N LEU A 759 -14.27 -13.03 19.91
CA LEU A 759 -12.96 -13.64 19.98
C LEU A 759 -12.64 -14.05 21.43
N THR A 760 -12.54 -15.35 21.68
CA THR A 760 -12.24 -15.93 22.98
C THR A 760 -10.81 -16.43 23.04
N ARG A 761 -10.02 -15.87 23.96
CA ARG A 761 -8.66 -16.35 24.22
C ARG A 761 -8.70 -17.69 24.94
N LEU A 762 -8.22 -18.74 24.27
CA LEU A 762 -8.20 -20.10 24.81
C LEU A 762 -7.02 -20.36 25.74
N MET A 763 -5.83 -19.87 25.37
CA MET A 763 -4.62 -20.06 26.17
C MET A 763 -4.00 -18.77 26.69
N ASN A 764 -3.19 -18.86 27.75
CA ASN A 764 -2.41 -17.75 28.26
C ASN A 764 -0.94 -17.87 27.83
N PRO A 765 -0.50 -17.14 26.78
CA PRO A 765 0.88 -17.18 26.31
C PRO A 765 1.89 -16.86 27.40
N ALA A 766 1.60 -15.94 28.32
CA ALA A 766 2.56 -15.54 29.34
C ALA A 766 2.91 -16.66 30.34
N LEU A 767 1.96 -17.58 30.60
CA LEU A 767 2.19 -18.73 31.47
C LEU A 767 2.99 -19.81 30.73
N CYS A 768 2.55 -20.20 29.53
CA CYS A 768 3.19 -21.25 28.75
C CYS A 768 4.61 -20.85 28.30
N MET A 769 4.83 -19.58 27.95
CA MET A 769 6.13 -19.10 27.45
C MET A 769 7.26 -19.24 28.47
N LYS A 770 6.99 -19.22 29.78
CA LYS A 770 8.02 -19.48 30.80
C LYS A 770 8.64 -20.87 30.68
N GLN A 771 7.84 -21.86 30.23
CA GLN A 771 8.26 -23.25 30.09
C GLN A 771 8.79 -23.55 28.68
N ILE A 772 8.18 -22.98 27.63
CA ILE A 772 8.52 -23.33 26.24
C ILE A 772 9.55 -22.41 25.57
N ALA A 773 9.92 -21.28 26.18
CA ALA A 773 10.84 -20.29 25.59
C ALA A 773 12.13 -20.88 24.99
N PRO A 774 12.83 -21.86 25.61
CA PRO A 774 14.06 -22.40 25.04
C PRO A 774 13.85 -23.20 23.75
N PHE A 775 12.63 -23.69 23.49
CA PHE A 775 12.32 -24.63 22.41
C PHE A 775 11.38 -24.05 21.34
N SER A 776 10.98 -22.79 21.46
CA SER A 776 10.03 -22.11 20.59
C SER A 776 10.67 -21.16 19.57
N GLU A 777 11.98 -21.23 19.38
CA GLU A 777 12.67 -20.50 18.31
C GLU A 777 12.19 -20.98 16.93
N GLY A 778 11.95 -20.02 16.04
CA GLY A 778 11.49 -20.29 14.68
C GLY A 778 9.98 -20.55 14.55
N VAL A 779 9.20 -20.35 15.62
CA VAL A 779 7.74 -20.32 15.55
C VAL A 779 7.26 -18.87 15.50
N LEU A 780 6.53 -18.50 14.45
CA LEU A 780 6.21 -17.10 14.11
C LEU A 780 5.58 -16.34 15.29
N GLY A 781 4.53 -16.91 15.89
CA GLY A 781 3.84 -16.27 17.01
C GLY A 781 4.75 -16.07 18.24
N CYS A 782 5.61 -17.03 18.54
CA CYS A 782 6.56 -16.93 19.66
C CYS A 782 7.65 -15.88 19.37
N ASP A 783 8.18 -15.86 18.15
CA ASP A 783 9.17 -14.87 17.74
C ASP A 783 8.58 -13.45 17.81
N LEU A 784 7.38 -13.24 17.28
CA LEU A 784 6.64 -11.97 17.37
C LEU A 784 6.36 -11.54 18.82
N TYR A 785 6.03 -12.50 19.69
CA TYR A 785 5.80 -12.23 21.11
C TYR A 785 7.06 -11.70 21.82
N PHE A 786 8.23 -12.28 21.53
CA PHE A 786 9.51 -11.86 22.12
C PHE A 786 10.10 -10.57 21.54
N CYS A 787 9.62 -10.13 20.39
CA CYS A 787 10.15 -8.93 19.74
C CYS A 787 9.73 -7.62 20.41
N GLU A 788 8.87 -7.63 21.45
CA GLU A 788 8.38 -6.48 22.25
C GLU A 788 8.50 -5.11 21.54
N ILE A 789 7.84 -4.96 20.39
CA ILE A 789 7.90 -3.73 19.59
C ILE A 789 6.94 -2.71 20.21
N ARG A 790 7.41 -1.96 21.21
CA ARG A 790 6.60 -0.94 21.90
C ARG A 790 6.76 0.40 21.22
N LYS A 791 5.66 0.97 20.73
CA LYS A 791 5.61 2.34 20.13
C LYS A 791 6.66 2.55 19.03
N GLY A 792 6.89 1.54 18.18
CA GLY A 792 7.83 1.62 17.05
C GLY A 792 9.31 1.53 17.43
N LYS A 793 9.66 1.35 18.71
CA LYS A 793 11.03 1.05 19.14
C LYS A 793 11.20 -0.47 19.26
N ILE A 794 12.16 -1.00 18.52
CA ILE A 794 12.55 -2.41 18.57
C ILE A 794 13.64 -2.52 19.62
N ASN A 795 13.37 -3.25 20.70
CA ASN A 795 14.33 -3.46 21.78
C ASN A 795 15.07 -4.78 21.57
N VAL A 796 16.36 -4.69 21.25
CA VAL A 796 17.22 -5.85 21.03
C VAL A 796 17.95 -6.19 22.33
N THR A 797 17.93 -7.46 22.70
CA THR A 797 18.56 -8.04 23.89
C THR A 797 19.27 -9.34 23.50
N LYS A 798 20.19 -9.80 24.34
CA LYS A 798 20.93 -11.05 24.11
C LYS A 798 20.03 -12.27 23.88
N ASN A 799 18.83 -12.29 24.48
CA ASN A 799 17.91 -13.44 24.42
C ASN A 799 16.94 -13.39 23.23
N ASN A 800 16.76 -12.23 22.58
CA ASN A 800 15.85 -12.09 21.43
C ASN A 800 16.55 -11.73 20.11
N ALA A 801 17.86 -11.44 20.12
CA ALA A 801 18.61 -11.09 18.91
C ALA A 801 18.55 -12.19 17.83
N SER A 802 18.75 -13.46 18.21
CA SER A 802 18.63 -14.61 17.31
C SER A 802 17.23 -14.71 16.67
N ARG A 803 16.18 -14.53 17.49
CA ARG A 803 14.78 -14.54 17.06
C ARG A 803 14.44 -13.39 16.12
N LEU A 804 14.92 -12.19 16.42
CA LEU A 804 14.77 -11.00 15.58
C LEU A 804 15.46 -11.19 14.23
N ARG A 805 16.66 -11.80 14.21
CA ARG A 805 17.38 -12.13 12.97
C ARG A 805 16.57 -13.09 12.11
N TYR A 806 16.07 -14.18 12.70
CA TYR A 806 15.23 -15.15 12.00
C TYR A 806 13.93 -14.49 11.48
N LEU A 807 13.29 -13.66 12.30
CA LEU A 807 12.08 -12.92 11.93
C LEU A 807 12.32 -11.98 10.73
N ALA A 808 13.44 -11.26 10.70
CA ALA A 808 13.78 -10.36 9.60
C ALA A 808 14.13 -11.07 8.27
N GLY A 809 14.39 -12.38 8.31
CA GLY A 809 14.60 -13.23 7.14
C GLY A 809 13.30 -13.83 6.57
N ARG A 810 12.18 -13.74 7.28
CA ARG A 810 10.89 -14.32 6.87
C ARG A 810 10.20 -13.48 5.79
N GLN A 811 9.65 -14.14 4.78
CA GLN A 811 8.92 -13.48 3.68
C GLN A 811 7.55 -12.97 4.11
N GLU A 812 6.99 -13.56 5.17
CA GLU A 812 5.69 -13.20 5.74
C GLU A 812 5.74 -11.90 6.54
N ILE A 813 6.92 -11.37 6.85
CA ILE A 813 7.07 -10.10 7.60
C ILE A 813 7.04 -8.92 6.63
N LEU A 814 6.44 -7.81 7.05
CA LEU A 814 6.44 -6.59 6.23
C LEU A 814 7.87 -6.13 5.95
N PRO A 815 8.24 -5.81 4.68
CA PRO A 815 9.60 -5.40 4.34
C PRO A 815 10.10 -4.18 5.13
N ALA A 816 9.22 -3.22 5.42
CA ALA A 816 9.53 -2.07 6.26
C ALA A 816 9.87 -2.47 7.71
N LEU A 817 9.16 -3.45 8.27
CA LEU A 817 9.43 -3.97 9.60
C LEU A 817 10.71 -4.79 9.62
N ALA A 818 10.92 -5.66 8.63
CA ALA A 818 12.16 -6.43 8.48
C ALA A 818 13.37 -5.50 8.40
N ARG A 819 13.30 -4.41 7.62
CA ARG A 819 14.35 -3.40 7.55
C ARG A 819 14.61 -2.73 8.90
N ALA A 820 13.55 -2.29 9.58
CA ALA A 820 13.68 -1.69 10.91
C ALA A 820 14.33 -2.67 11.93
N VAL A 821 13.99 -3.96 11.87
CA VAL A 821 14.62 -5.00 12.71
C VAL A 821 16.09 -5.17 12.36
N ARG A 822 16.46 -5.23 11.07
CA ARG A 822 17.87 -5.33 10.64
C ARG A 822 18.67 -4.13 11.12
N MET A 823 18.15 -2.91 10.99
CA MET A 823 18.82 -1.70 11.50
C MET A 823 19.00 -1.72 13.02
N ALA A 824 18.00 -2.19 13.77
CA ALA A 824 18.11 -2.35 15.22
C ALA A 824 19.17 -3.40 15.61
N LEU A 825 19.25 -4.50 14.85
CA LEU A 825 20.28 -5.54 15.04
C LEU A 825 21.68 -5.05 14.71
N LEU A 826 21.86 -4.27 13.62
CA LEU A 826 23.17 -3.68 13.26
C LEU A 826 23.72 -2.84 14.42
N ARG A 827 22.91 -1.91 14.94
CA ARG A 827 23.27 -1.05 16.07
C ARG A 827 23.62 -1.87 17.31
N TYR A 828 22.78 -2.84 17.65
CA TYR A 828 22.98 -3.71 18.82
C TYR A 828 24.26 -4.54 18.71
N TYR A 829 24.52 -5.18 17.56
CA TYR A 829 25.72 -6.00 17.39
C TYR A 829 27.00 -5.17 17.43
N TYR A 830 26.97 -3.96 16.87
CA TYR A 830 28.08 -3.03 16.96
C TYR A 830 28.32 -2.52 18.40
N GLU A 831 27.28 -2.06 19.10
CA GLU A 831 27.38 -1.57 20.49
C GLU A 831 27.86 -2.64 21.49
N HIS A 832 27.56 -3.91 21.22
CA HIS A 832 27.92 -5.05 22.08
C HIS A 832 29.13 -5.87 21.60
N ASP A 833 29.88 -5.39 20.59
CA ASP A 833 31.09 -6.03 20.05
C ASP A 833 30.87 -7.47 19.49
N ASN A 834 29.66 -7.77 18.99
CA ASN A 834 29.33 -9.06 18.36
C ASN A 834 29.61 -9.00 16.85
N MET A 835 30.89 -8.89 16.51
CA MET A 835 31.36 -8.58 15.16
C MET A 835 31.05 -9.68 14.11
N GLU A 836 31.07 -10.96 14.50
CA GLU A 836 30.75 -12.07 13.58
C GLU A 836 29.29 -12.02 13.10
N GLU A 837 28.35 -11.78 14.01
CA GLU A 837 26.92 -11.67 13.69
C GLU A 837 26.61 -10.40 12.87
N LEU A 838 27.33 -9.31 13.15
CA LEU A 838 27.26 -8.08 12.37
C LEU A 838 27.70 -8.31 10.92
N ASP A 839 28.83 -9.00 10.72
CA ASP A 839 29.37 -9.30 9.39
C ASP A 839 28.42 -10.17 8.57
N LEU A 840 27.86 -11.22 9.18
CA LEU A 840 26.88 -12.08 8.51
C LEU A 840 25.62 -11.30 8.11
N LEU A 841 25.12 -10.43 8.99
CA LEU A 841 23.96 -9.59 8.69
C LEU A 841 24.24 -8.61 7.54
N LEU A 842 25.40 -7.95 7.56
CA LEU A 842 25.82 -7.04 6.50
C LEU A 842 25.98 -7.75 5.15
N GLN A 843 26.49 -8.98 5.13
CA GLN A 843 26.60 -9.80 3.91
C GLN A 843 25.22 -10.10 3.30
N GLU A 844 24.22 -10.44 4.11
CA GLU A 844 22.85 -10.77 3.67
C GLU A 844 22.01 -9.54 3.25
N MET A 845 22.42 -8.33 3.60
CA MET A 845 21.65 -7.12 3.29
C MET A 845 21.76 -6.72 1.81
N GLU A 846 20.64 -6.35 1.20
CA GLU A 846 20.59 -5.80 -0.15
C GLU A 846 20.35 -4.29 -0.10
N ARG A 847 20.88 -3.59 -1.10
CA ARG A 847 20.72 -2.14 -1.20
C ARG A 847 19.23 -1.79 -1.43
N PRO A 848 18.61 -0.98 -0.58
CA PRO A 848 17.28 -0.44 -0.83
C PRO A 848 17.24 0.36 -2.15
N GLN A 849 16.17 0.21 -2.93
CA GLN A 849 15.98 0.95 -4.20
C GLN A 849 15.82 2.48 -4.03
N THR A 850 15.54 2.94 -2.81
CA THR A 850 15.31 4.37 -2.54
C THR A 850 16.29 4.85 -1.48
N GLU A 851 16.78 6.07 -1.68
CA GLU A 851 17.67 6.72 -0.73
C GLU A 851 16.99 6.94 0.63
N THR A 852 17.60 6.42 1.70
CA THR A 852 17.12 6.59 3.09
C THR A 852 18.29 6.97 3.98
N PRO A 853 18.04 7.64 5.12
CA PRO A 853 19.06 7.77 6.16
C PRO A 853 19.63 6.41 6.62
N GLU A 854 18.83 5.34 6.57
CA GLU A 854 19.23 3.97 6.93
C GLU A 854 20.30 3.40 5.98
N VAL A 855 20.30 3.82 4.70
CA VAL A 855 21.32 3.41 3.71
C VAL A 855 22.68 3.95 4.10
N TYR A 856 22.78 5.25 4.37
CA TYR A 856 24.01 5.92 4.81
C TYR A 856 24.56 5.28 6.10
N GLU A 857 23.69 5.06 7.09
CA GLU A 857 24.08 4.35 8.32
C GLU A 857 24.61 2.93 8.06
N THR A 858 24.01 2.20 7.11
CA THR A 858 24.48 0.86 6.72
C THR A 858 25.83 0.92 5.99
N VAL A 859 26.03 1.90 5.09
CA VAL A 859 27.32 2.16 4.43
C VAL A 859 28.41 2.42 5.44
N GLY A 860 28.13 3.25 6.46
CA GLY A 860 29.03 3.45 7.60
C GLY A 860 29.47 2.13 8.26
N PHE A 861 28.51 1.24 8.57
CA PHE A 861 28.84 -0.08 9.13
C PHE A 861 29.65 -0.96 8.15
N LEU A 862 29.32 -0.96 6.85
CA LEU A 862 30.07 -1.71 5.84
C LEU A 862 31.55 -1.27 5.80
N VAL A 863 31.82 0.04 5.80
CA VAL A 863 33.18 0.58 5.81
C VAL A 863 33.92 0.27 7.13
N LEU A 864 33.24 0.40 8.27
CA LEU A 864 33.83 0.10 9.58
C LEU A 864 34.24 -1.39 9.70
N ARG A 865 33.48 -2.29 9.06
CA ARG A 865 33.71 -3.74 9.01
C ARG A 865 34.49 -4.22 7.78
N SER A 866 35.07 -3.31 7.00
CA SER A 866 35.94 -3.60 5.85
C SER A 866 35.25 -4.25 4.64
N PHE A 867 33.93 -4.12 4.50
CA PHE A 867 33.18 -4.50 3.29
C PHE A 867 33.21 -3.38 2.24
N TYR A 868 34.41 -2.99 1.80
CA TYR A 868 34.64 -1.80 0.98
C TYR A 868 33.95 -1.87 -0.40
N GLU A 869 34.06 -2.99 -1.11
CA GLU A 869 33.38 -3.24 -2.41
C GLU A 869 31.87 -3.01 -2.32
N LYS A 870 31.22 -3.64 -1.34
CA LYS A 870 29.79 -3.53 -1.13
C LYS A 870 29.38 -2.11 -0.71
N ALA A 871 30.21 -1.44 0.11
CA ALA A 871 29.99 -0.04 0.47
C ALA A 871 30.05 0.88 -0.76
N TYR A 872 31.03 0.65 -1.64
CA TYR A 872 31.22 1.39 -2.89
C TYR A 872 30.04 1.23 -3.85
N GLU A 873 29.53 0.00 -4.01
CA GLU A 873 28.30 -0.26 -4.79
C GLU A 873 27.06 0.42 -4.19
N TRP A 874 26.96 0.45 -2.85
CA TRP A 874 25.83 1.06 -2.16
C TRP A 874 25.79 2.58 -2.27
N LEU A 875 26.95 3.22 -2.44
CA LEU A 875 27.08 4.66 -2.64
C LEU A 875 26.67 5.14 -4.04
N ALA A 876 26.52 4.25 -5.02
CA ALA A 876 26.23 4.61 -6.41
C ALA A 876 24.97 5.48 -6.58
N GLY A 877 25.14 6.74 -7.02
CA GLY A 877 24.04 7.69 -7.18
C GLY A 877 23.39 8.17 -5.86
N LEU A 878 24.03 7.98 -4.70
CA LEU A 878 23.63 8.64 -3.46
C LEU A 878 24.20 10.05 -3.37
N ASP A 879 23.54 10.91 -2.60
CA ASP A 879 24.12 12.19 -2.22
C ASP A 879 25.28 11.98 -1.24
N LEU A 880 26.52 12.13 -1.72
CA LEU A 880 27.74 11.95 -0.93
C LEU A 880 27.86 12.98 0.21
N GLU A 881 27.18 14.13 0.12
CA GLU A 881 27.20 15.16 1.15
C GLU A 881 26.50 14.71 2.44
N LYS A 882 25.55 13.77 2.34
CA LYS A 882 24.83 13.21 3.50
C LYS A 882 25.64 12.14 4.25
N GLU A 883 26.62 11.51 3.62
CA GLU A 883 27.49 10.51 4.27
C GLU A 883 28.60 11.22 5.05
N PRO A 884 28.93 10.80 6.29
CA PRO A 884 30.03 11.38 7.05
C PRO A 884 31.37 11.31 6.30
N ALA A 885 32.10 12.44 6.26
CA ALA A 885 33.38 12.56 5.55
C ALA A 885 34.46 11.58 6.04
N GLU A 886 34.39 11.13 7.30
CA GLU A 886 35.30 10.12 7.88
C GLU A 886 35.09 8.72 7.28
N ILE A 887 33.84 8.38 6.94
CA ILE A 887 33.50 7.12 6.27
C ILE A 887 34.00 7.16 4.84
N LEU A 888 33.76 8.27 4.12
CA LEU A 888 34.27 8.44 2.75
C LEU A 888 35.79 8.38 2.69
N LEU A 889 36.49 9.09 3.59
CA LEU A 889 37.95 9.05 3.74
C LEU A 889 38.45 7.60 3.90
N ARG A 890 37.87 6.84 4.83
CA ARG A 890 38.31 5.47 5.11
C ARG A 890 38.05 4.53 3.93
N LEU A 891 36.92 4.72 3.23
CA LEU A 891 36.58 3.94 2.06
C LEU A 891 37.54 4.23 0.90
N SER A 892 37.70 5.50 0.51
CA SER A 892 38.54 5.88 -0.63
C SER A 892 40.02 5.56 -0.37
N SER A 893 40.54 5.83 0.83
CA SER A 893 41.91 5.48 1.21
C SER A 893 42.22 4.00 1.00
N ARG A 894 41.29 3.10 1.39
CA ARG A 894 41.47 1.65 1.26
C ARG A 894 41.31 1.15 -0.17
N LEU A 895 40.39 1.72 -0.94
CA LEU A 895 40.22 1.37 -2.35
C LEU A 895 41.43 1.83 -3.20
N LEU A 896 41.99 2.99 -2.88
CA LEU A 896 43.22 3.49 -3.51
C LEU A 896 44.45 2.66 -3.10
N GLU A 897 44.55 2.24 -1.84
CA GLU A 897 45.64 1.34 -1.40
C GLU A 897 45.58 -0.03 -2.11
N SER A 898 44.37 -0.54 -2.40
CA SER A 898 44.17 -1.82 -3.09
C SER A 898 44.23 -1.72 -4.62
N GLY A 899 44.28 -0.52 -5.19
CA GLY A 899 44.24 -0.27 -6.64
C GLY A 899 42.90 -0.61 -7.30
N GLN A 900 41.80 -0.58 -6.53
CA GLN A 900 40.46 -0.94 -7.00
C GLN A 900 39.68 0.32 -7.40
N HIS A 901 38.97 0.26 -8.53
CA HIS A 901 38.13 1.34 -9.06
C HIS A 901 38.86 2.67 -9.38
N GLU A 902 40.20 2.68 -9.50
CA GLU A 902 40.98 3.88 -9.85
C GLU A 902 40.55 4.52 -11.18
N GLY A 903 39.97 3.75 -12.11
CA GLY A 903 39.47 4.27 -13.39
C GLY A 903 38.03 4.76 -13.38
N GLU A 904 37.33 4.72 -12.25
CA GLU A 904 35.91 5.07 -12.17
C GLU A 904 35.70 6.48 -11.60
N GLU A 905 34.84 7.27 -12.25
CA GLU A 905 34.52 8.65 -11.85
C GLU A 905 33.95 8.74 -10.43
N ARG A 906 33.25 7.70 -9.96
CA ARG A 906 32.68 7.68 -8.60
C ARG A 906 33.75 7.68 -7.51
N LEU A 907 34.87 6.96 -7.69
CA LEU A 907 35.96 6.99 -6.71
C LEU A 907 36.54 8.40 -6.58
N MET A 908 36.67 9.11 -7.71
CA MET A 908 37.05 10.52 -7.73
C MET A 908 36.04 11.37 -6.93
N ALA A 909 34.74 11.23 -7.20
CA ALA A 909 33.70 11.97 -6.49
C ALA A 909 33.71 11.72 -4.95
N ILE A 910 33.91 10.46 -4.53
CA ILE A 910 34.02 10.09 -3.10
C ILE A 910 35.24 10.75 -2.46
N ALA A 911 36.41 10.66 -3.10
CA ALA A 911 37.65 11.25 -2.61
C ALA A 911 37.55 12.78 -2.53
N CYS A 912 36.96 13.43 -3.53
CA CYS A 912 36.71 14.87 -3.57
C CYS A 912 35.77 15.32 -2.45
N SER A 913 34.64 14.62 -2.25
CA SER A 913 33.69 14.96 -1.18
C SER A 913 34.35 14.82 0.21
N ALA A 914 35.20 13.82 0.44
CA ALA A 914 35.98 13.73 1.68
C ALA A 914 36.95 14.92 1.83
N PHE A 915 37.71 15.23 0.77
CA PHE A 915 38.74 16.28 0.77
C PHE A 915 38.18 17.67 1.03
N PHE A 916 37.17 18.11 0.27
CA PHE A 916 36.61 19.47 0.39
C PHE A 916 35.87 19.69 1.72
N ARG A 917 35.52 18.62 2.44
CA ARG A 917 35.01 18.65 3.82
C ARG A 917 36.12 18.54 4.89
N GLY A 918 37.37 18.64 4.48
CA GLY A 918 38.55 18.72 5.35
C GLY A 918 39.07 17.37 5.87
N LYS A 919 38.68 16.24 5.27
CA LYS A 919 39.13 14.90 5.66
C LYS A 919 39.92 14.25 4.51
N TYR A 920 41.22 14.07 4.71
CA TYR A 920 42.11 13.51 3.70
C TYR A 920 43.34 12.87 4.34
N ASP A 921 44.00 11.98 3.60
CA ASP A 921 45.27 11.36 3.95
C ASP A 921 46.23 11.38 2.75
N SER A 922 47.42 10.79 2.90
CA SER A 922 48.44 10.78 1.84
C SER A 922 47.99 10.07 0.57
N TYR A 923 47.15 9.02 0.67
CA TYR A 923 46.66 8.27 -0.48
C TYR A 923 45.69 9.12 -1.31
N ILE A 924 44.70 9.74 -0.65
CA ILE A 924 43.75 10.64 -1.32
C ILE A 924 44.48 11.83 -1.94
N LEU A 925 45.40 12.46 -1.21
CA LEU A 925 46.13 13.63 -1.72
C LEU A 925 47.01 13.27 -2.92
N SER A 926 47.71 12.12 -2.88
CA SER A 926 48.49 11.63 -4.03
C SER A 926 47.60 11.40 -5.24
N TRP A 927 46.45 10.75 -5.02
CA TRP A 927 45.51 10.46 -6.10
C TRP A 927 44.91 11.72 -6.72
N LEU A 928 44.44 12.66 -5.88
CA LEU A 928 43.89 13.94 -6.33
C LEU A 928 44.95 14.80 -7.03
N ALA A 929 46.18 14.84 -6.49
CA ALA A 929 47.28 15.59 -7.12
C ALA A 929 47.57 15.07 -8.53
N GLU A 930 47.51 13.75 -8.74
CA GLU A 930 47.78 13.14 -10.04
C GLU A 930 46.59 13.24 -11.02
N HIS A 931 45.34 13.02 -10.55
CA HIS A 931 44.19 12.77 -11.44
C HIS A 931 43.06 13.80 -11.38
N TYR A 932 42.98 14.66 -10.36
CA TYR A 932 41.85 15.59 -10.22
C TYR A 932 41.91 16.74 -11.24
N GLU A 933 40.82 16.96 -11.95
CA GLU A 933 40.59 18.11 -12.82
C GLU A 933 39.47 18.98 -12.24
N GLY A 934 39.65 20.30 -12.23
CA GLY A 934 38.71 21.22 -11.60
C GLY A 934 39.15 22.67 -11.73
N SER A 935 38.56 23.58 -10.95
CA SER A 935 38.93 25.00 -11.03
C SER A 935 40.35 25.25 -10.50
N SER A 936 40.99 26.33 -10.95
CA SER A 936 42.32 26.70 -10.46
C SER A 936 42.33 26.91 -8.94
N GLY A 937 41.20 27.39 -8.40
CA GLY A 937 40.99 27.54 -6.96
C GLY A 937 41.00 26.20 -6.19
N GLU A 938 40.37 25.16 -6.73
CA GLU A 938 40.34 23.82 -6.14
C GLU A 938 41.71 23.14 -6.22
N LEU A 939 42.37 23.22 -7.37
CA LEU A 939 43.72 22.67 -7.56
C LEU A 939 44.73 23.30 -6.59
N LEU A 940 44.60 24.60 -6.31
CA LEU A 940 45.40 25.29 -5.29
C LEU A 940 45.13 24.79 -3.87
N GLN A 941 43.88 24.48 -3.54
CA GLN A 941 43.53 23.91 -2.23
C GLN A 941 44.15 22.51 -2.06
N ILE A 942 44.01 21.65 -3.08
CA ILE A 942 44.62 20.31 -3.10
C ILE A 942 46.14 20.42 -2.96
N ARG A 943 46.76 21.31 -3.72
CA ARG A 943 48.21 21.53 -3.67
C ARG A 943 48.68 21.95 -2.29
N LYS A 944 48.00 22.90 -1.67
CA LYS A 944 48.35 23.36 -0.31
C LYS A 944 48.29 22.21 0.70
N ALA A 945 47.23 21.41 0.64
CA ALA A 945 47.09 20.25 1.52
C ALA A 945 48.13 19.16 1.24
N ALA A 946 48.46 18.92 -0.04
CA ALA A 946 49.50 17.99 -0.46
C ALA A 946 50.90 18.43 0.00
N ASP A 947 51.24 19.72 -0.14
CA ASP A 947 52.48 20.30 0.38
C ASP A 947 52.58 20.12 1.91
N ASP A 948 51.50 20.41 2.65
CA ASP A 948 51.44 20.25 4.11
C ASP A 948 51.62 18.77 4.55
N PHE A 949 51.28 17.81 3.68
CA PHE A 949 51.46 16.37 3.87
C PHE A 949 52.73 15.79 3.24
N ALA A 950 53.59 16.62 2.63
CA ALA A 950 54.79 16.22 1.90
C ALA A 950 54.53 15.20 0.77
N VAL A 951 53.40 15.33 0.09
CA VAL A 951 53.05 14.59 -1.13
C VAL A 951 53.65 15.32 -2.34
N ASP A 952 54.04 14.59 -3.39
CA ASP A 952 54.57 15.18 -4.62
C ASP A 952 53.50 16.04 -5.32
N THR A 953 53.79 17.33 -5.50
CA THR A 953 52.91 18.30 -6.15
C THR A 953 53.40 18.72 -7.53
N TYR A 954 54.44 18.09 -8.08
CA TYR A 954 55.04 18.47 -9.36
C TYR A 954 54.02 18.46 -10.50
N ARG A 955 53.33 17.33 -10.73
CA ARG A 955 52.33 17.18 -11.80
C ARG A 955 51.11 18.09 -11.62
N LEU A 956 50.67 18.24 -10.37
CA LEU A 956 49.58 19.15 -10.03
C LEU A 956 49.95 20.60 -10.33
N THR A 957 51.18 20.99 -10.01
CA THR A 957 51.72 22.34 -10.28
C THR A 957 51.87 22.57 -11.78
N GLU A 958 52.33 21.57 -12.55
CA GLU A 958 52.37 21.62 -14.02
C GLU A 958 50.97 21.85 -14.61
N ARG A 959 49.98 21.04 -14.21
CA ARG A 959 48.58 21.17 -14.68
C ARG A 959 47.99 22.53 -14.33
N LEU A 960 48.20 23.00 -13.10
CA LEU A 960 47.74 24.32 -12.65
C LEU A 960 48.37 25.45 -13.48
N LEU A 961 49.68 25.42 -13.75
CA LEU A 961 50.35 26.42 -14.56
C LEU A 961 49.83 26.42 -16.02
N ILE A 962 49.61 25.25 -16.61
CA ILE A 962 48.99 25.12 -17.94
C ILE A 962 47.59 25.72 -17.95
N GLN A 963 46.78 25.45 -16.92
CA GLN A 963 45.41 25.96 -16.80
C GLN A 963 45.37 27.49 -16.61
N LEU A 964 46.28 28.05 -15.80
CA LEU A 964 46.41 29.51 -15.63
C LEU A 964 46.76 30.21 -16.95
N LEU A 965 47.67 29.62 -17.74
CA LEU A 965 48.01 30.16 -19.06
C LEU A 965 46.87 30.02 -20.06
N PHE A 966 46.16 28.89 -20.02
CA PHE A 966 45.01 28.65 -20.89
C PHE A 966 43.88 29.65 -20.60
N THR A 967 43.53 29.86 -19.34
CA THR A 967 42.41 30.71 -18.90
C THR A 967 42.70 32.21 -18.98
N GLY A 968 43.96 32.59 -19.21
CA GLY A 968 44.38 33.98 -19.23
C GLY A 968 44.28 34.65 -17.85
N ASP A 969 44.37 33.86 -16.77
CA ASP A 969 44.45 34.40 -15.41
C ASP A 969 45.75 35.20 -15.22
N ASP A 970 45.75 36.09 -14.25
CA ASP A 970 46.91 36.93 -13.95
C ASP A 970 48.03 36.11 -13.32
N VAL A 971 48.93 35.64 -14.18
CA VAL A 971 50.12 34.87 -13.82
C VAL A 971 51.08 35.64 -12.89
N MET A 972 51.04 36.98 -12.90
CA MET A 972 51.91 37.81 -12.04
C MET A 972 51.62 37.62 -10.56
N LYS A 973 50.34 37.44 -10.20
CA LYS A 973 49.91 37.14 -8.82
C LYS A 973 50.33 35.73 -8.36
N ARG A 974 50.79 34.87 -9.27
CA ARG A 974 51.07 33.44 -9.03
C ARG A 974 52.53 33.03 -9.25
N THR A 975 53.45 33.99 -9.33
CA THR A 975 54.91 33.75 -9.57
C THR A 975 55.58 32.79 -8.57
N GLY A 976 55.05 32.67 -7.35
CA GLY A 976 55.52 31.67 -6.38
C GLY A 976 55.30 30.21 -6.80
N LEU A 977 54.32 29.92 -7.67
CA LEU A 977 54.08 28.60 -8.23
C LEU A 977 55.19 28.21 -9.21
N LEU A 978 55.49 29.11 -10.16
CA LEU A 978 56.57 28.91 -11.14
C LEU A 978 57.91 28.68 -10.44
N ARG A 979 58.23 29.49 -9.42
CA ARG A 979 59.50 29.36 -8.67
C ARG A 979 59.75 27.94 -8.16
N ARG A 980 58.72 27.31 -7.59
CA ARG A 980 58.85 25.96 -7.05
C ARG A 980 58.94 24.92 -8.16
N TYR A 981 58.09 25.03 -9.17
CA TYR A 981 58.09 24.13 -10.33
C TYR A 981 59.44 24.08 -11.03
N VAL A 982 60.05 25.25 -11.25
CA VAL A 982 61.37 25.36 -11.87
C VAL A 982 62.48 24.82 -10.96
N GLY A 983 62.38 25.08 -9.64
CA GLY A 983 63.30 24.50 -8.64
C GLY A 983 63.29 22.96 -8.61
N GLU A 984 62.22 22.33 -9.08
CA GLU A 984 62.03 20.87 -9.14
C GLU A 984 62.37 20.26 -10.52
N GLY A 985 62.89 21.06 -11.47
CA GLY A 985 63.24 20.60 -12.81
C GLY A 985 62.10 20.69 -13.82
N GLY A 986 61.27 21.72 -13.70
CA GLY A 986 60.15 22.00 -14.59
C GLY A 986 60.52 22.09 -16.07
N ARG A 987 59.53 21.85 -16.94
CA ARG A 987 59.72 21.92 -18.40
C ARG A 987 59.96 23.35 -18.87
N THR A 988 60.92 23.49 -19.78
CA THR A 988 61.37 24.77 -20.35
C THR A 988 60.29 25.44 -21.19
N ASP A 989 59.52 24.68 -21.97
CA ASP A 989 58.41 25.20 -22.80
C ASP A 989 57.31 25.90 -21.98
N LEU A 990 56.98 25.34 -20.81
CA LEU A 990 55.98 25.93 -19.90
C LEU A 990 56.53 27.17 -19.17
N GLU A 991 57.80 27.13 -18.77
CA GLU A 991 58.47 28.29 -18.18
C GLU A 991 58.56 29.46 -19.17
N GLU A 992 59.00 29.20 -20.40
CA GLU A 992 59.07 30.21 -21.47
C GLU A 992 57.69 30.85 -21.74
N ALA A 993 56.63 30.05 -21.87
CA ALA A 993 55.28 30.55 -22.08
C ALA A 993 54.78 31.41 -20.90
N PHE A 994 55.13 31.03 -19.66
CA PHE A 994 54.79 31.80 -18.47
C PHE A 994 55.56 33.12 -18.42
N LEU A 995 56.86 33.11 -18.69
CA LEU A 995 57.69 34.31 -18.72
C LEU A 995 57.24 35.26 -19.84
N HIS A 996 56.87 34.74 -21.01
CA HIS A 996 56.30 35.53 -22.11
C HIS A 996 55.00 36.23 -21.69
N ARG A 997 54.06 35.50 -21.08
CA ARG A 997 52.79 36.06 -20.60
C ARG A 997 53.01 37.11 -19.51
N ALA A 998 53.87 36.83 -18.54
CA ALA A 998 54.23 37.76 -17.46
C ALA A 998 54.86 39.05 -18.00
N SER A 999 55.76 38.94 -18.98
CA SER A 999 56.42 40.07 -19.63
C SER A 999 55.43 40.95 -20.41
N GLY A 1000 54.44 40.32 -21.05
CA GLY A 1000 53.39 41.06 -21.74
C GLY A 1000 52.41 41.77 -20.81
N LEU A 1001 52.03 41.17 -19.67
CA LEU A 1001 51.23 41.85 -18.64
C LEU A 1001 51.94 43.10 -18.11
N PHE A 1002 53.25 43.04 -17.90
CA PHE A 1002 54.06 44.20 -17.50
C PHE A 1002 54.13 45.30 -18.59
N LEU A 1003 54.42 44.91 -19.83
CA LEU A 1003 54.66 45.87 -20.92
C LEU A 1003 53.39 46.48 -21.51
N MET A 1004 52.33 45.69 -21.68
CA MET A 1004 51.11 46.09 -22.39
C MET A 1004 50.00 46.52 -21.44
N GLU A 1005 49.81 45.80 -20.32
CA GLU A 1005 48.75 46.09 -19.33
C GLU A 1005 49.24 46.93 -18.14
N GLY A 1006 50.56 47.12 -17.98
CA GLY A 1006 51.14 47.98 -16.95
C GLY A 1006 51.18 47.37 -15.54
N GLU A 1007 51.02 46.05 -15.42
CA GLU A 1007 51.13 45.32 -14.15
C GLU A 1007 52.54 45.43 -13.56
N GLU A 1008 52.71 45.29 -12.24
CA GLU A 1008 54.05 45.38 -11.60
C GLU A 1008 54.89 44.12 -11.81
N MET A 1009 56.10 44.25 -12.34
CA MET A 1009 57.01 43.11 -12.56
C MET A 1009 57.59 42.59 -11.23
N ALA A 1010 57.41 41.30 -10.96
CA ALA A 1010 58.04 40.64 -9.82
C ALA A 1010 59.55 40.43 -10.08
N PRO A 1011 60.46 40.81 -9.14
CA PRO A 1011 61.91 40.69 -9.34
C PRO A 1011 62.41 39.29 -9.67
N TYR A 1012 61.66 38.27 -9.25
CA TYR A 1012 61.98 36.87 -9.52
C TYR A 1012 61.81 36.50 -11.01
N VAL A 1013 60.80 37.06 -11.68
CA VAL A 1013 60.57 36.82 -13.12
C VAL A 1013 61.75 37.32 -13.93
N LEU A 1014 62.32 38.48 -13.57
CA LEU A 1014 63.53 39.03 -14.21
C LEU A 1014 64.77 38.15 -13.99
N ARG A 1015 64.91 37.56 -12.80
CA ARG A 1015 66.00 36.60 -12.52
C ARG A 1015 65.87 35.33 -13.35
N ASP A 1016 64.65 34.84 -13.55
CA ASP A 1016 64.40 33.67 -14.38
C ASP A 1016 64.61 33.97 -15.87
N ILE A 1017 64.18 35.13 -16.36
CA ILE A 1017 64.53 35.62 -17.71
C ILE A 1017 66.06 35.64 -17.88
N ALA A 1018 66.80 36.18 -16.90
CA ALA A 1018 68.26 36.18 -16.92
C ALA A 1018 68.89 34.78 -16.93
N ARG A 1019 68.30 33.85 -16.19
CA ARG A 1019 68.75 32.47 -16.11
C ARG A 1019 68.53 31.71 -17.41
N VAL A 1020 67.36 31.85 -18.04
CA VAL A 1020 67.01 31.21 -19.32
C VAL A 1020 67.95 31.69 -20.43
N GLU A 1021 68.20 32.99 -20.54
CA GLU A 1021 69.14 33.56 -21.52
C GLU A 1021 70.58 33.09 -21.28
N ALA A 1022 71.03 33.03 -20.02
CA ALA A 1022 72.36 32.53 -19.68
C ALA A 1022 72.52 31.03 -19.98
N GLY A 1023 71.42 30.27 -19.97
CA GLY A 1023 71.36 28.86 -20.37
C GLY A 1023 71.50 28.62 -21.88
N GLY A 1024 71.45 29.68 -22.70
CA GLY A 1024 71.55 29.58 -24.17
C GLY A 1024 70.23 29.24 -24.86
N GLU A 1025 69.10 29.30 -24.14
CA GLU A 1025 67.75 29.17 -24.69
C GLU A 1025 67.30 30.53 -25.25
N ALA A 1026 66.60 30.52 -26.38
CA ALA A 1026 66.23 31.76 -27.06
C ALA A 1026 65.00 32.40 -26.41
N LEU A 1027 65.22 33.43 -25.60
CA LEU A 1027 64.12 34.25 -25.06
C LEU A 1027 63.32 34.91 -26.19
N THR A 1028 62.00 34.96 -25.99
CA THR A 1028 61.09 35.77 -26.80
C THR A 1028 61.45 37.25 -26.72
N ASP A 1029 61.19 38.00 -27.79
CA ASP A 1029 61.47 39.44 -27.82
C ASP A 1029 60.64 40.21 -26.79
N MET A 1030 59.45 39.71 -26.41
CA MET A 1030 58.64 40.27 -25.31
C MET A 1030 59.39 40.24 -23.97
N CYS A 1031 60.00 39.10 -23.63
CA CYS A 1031 60.80 38.96 -22.40
C CYS A 1031 62.00 39.89 -22.41
N ALA A 1032 62.67 40.03 -23.57
CA ALA A 1032 63.81 40.91 -23.72
C ALA A 1032 63.42 42.39 -23.56
N LEU A 1033 62.31 42.82 -24.18
CA LEU A 1033 61.78 44.18 -24.04
C LEU A 1033 61.35 44.47 -22.60
N ALA A 1034 60.71 43.52 -21.91
CA ALA A 1034 60.28 43.69 -20.52
C ALA A 1034 61.47 43.83 -19.58
N TYR A 1035 62.52 43.02 -19.79
CA TYR A 1035 63.77 43.12 -19.04
C TYR A 1035 64.42 44.50 -19.21
N LEU A 1036 64.54 44.98 -20.45
CA LEU A 1036 65.09 46.30 -20.74
C LEU A 1036 64.22 47.44 -20.19
N GLU A 1037 62.89 47.37 -20.30
CA GLU A 1037 61.98 48.39 -19.78
C GLU A 1037 62.00 48.46 -18.24
N TYR A 1038 62.17 47.33 -17.55
CA TYR A 1038 62.29 47.33 -16.09
C TYR A 1038 63.55 48.07 -15.63
N TYR A 1039 64.73 47.70 -16.16
CA TYR A 1039 66.00 48.30 -15.75
C TYR A 1039 66.21 49.72 -16.29
N SER A 1040 65.40 50.20 -17.24
CA SER A 1040 65.46 51.60 -17.70
C SER A 1040 64.92 52.52 -16.61
N ARG A 1041 63.87 52.07 -15.91
CA ARG A 1041 63.24 52.75 -14.78
C ARG A 1041 63.97 52.56 -13.45
N HIS A 1042 64.72 51.45 -13.29
CA HIS A 1042 65.44 51.08 -12.06
C HIS A 1042 66.96 51.05 -12.30
N ARG A 1043 67.55 52.21 -12.59
CA ARG A 1043 68.99 52.32 -12.93
C ARG A 1043 69.90 51.93 -11.76
N GLU A 1044 69.45 52.14 -10.53
CA GLU A 1044 70.13 51.81 -9.29
C GLU A 1044 70.27 50.30 -9.01
N GLU A 1045 69.46 49.45 -9.66
CA GLU A 1045 69.51 47.99 -9.49
C GLU A 1045 70.49 47.30 -10.47
N ARG A 1046 71.15 48.07 -11.35
CA ARG A 1046 72.09 47.55 -12.35
C ARG A 1046 73.45 47.19 -11.75
N ASN A 1047 74.06 46.13 -12.26
CA ASN A 1047 75.42 45.69 -12.00
C ASN A 1047 76.11 45.23 -13.31
N GLU A 1048 77.40 44.86 -13.26
CA GLU A 1048 78.15 44.43 -14.46
C GLU A 1048 77.51 43.22 -15.18
N GLU A 1049 76.88 42.31 -14.44
CA GLU A 1049 76.19 41.14 -15.01
C GLU A 1049 74.91 41.54 -15.74
N THR A 1050 74.08 42.42 -15.14
CA THR A 1050 72.88 42.95 -15.78
C THR A 1050 73.23 43.80 -16.99
N ASP A 1051 74.29 44.62 -16.93
CA ASP A 1051 74.73 45.44 -18.06
C ASP A 1051 75.24 44.58 -19.21
N GLY A 1052 75.95 43.48 -18.92
CA GLY A 1052 76.34 42.50 -19.93
C GLY A 1052 75.14 41.78 -20.58
N MET A 1053 74.04 41.61 -19.85
CA MET A 1053 72.80 41.05 -20.38
C MET A 1053 71.99 42.08 -21.19
N ILE A 1054 71.86 43.31 -20.66
CA ILE A 1054 71.26 44.45 -21.35
C ILE A 1054 71.94 44.63 -22.70
N ARG A 1055 73.28 44.56 -22.76
CA ARG A 1055 74.04 44.65 -24.02
C ARG A 1055 73.62 43.58 -25.02
N ARG A 1056 73.64 42.32 -24.62
CA ARG A 1056 73.27 41.19 -25.50
C ARG A 1056 71.83 41.29 -26.01
N LEU A 1057 70.88 41.53 -25.12
CA LEU A 1057 69.46 41.61 -25.48
C LEU A 1057 69.16 42.87 -26.31
N GLY A 1058 69.68 44.02 -25.89
CA GLY A 1058 69.48 45.30 -26.56
C GLY A 1058 70.08 45.34 -27.95
N GLU A 1059 71.33 44.90 -28.12
CA GLU A 1059 71.97 44.81 -29.45
C GLU A 1059 71.23 43.83 -30.37
N ARG A 1060 70.73 42.71 -29.84
CA ARG A 1060 69.91 41.75 -30.61
C ARG A 1060 68.65 42.43 -31.16
N LEU A 1061 67.93 43.20 -30.34
CA LEU A 1061 66.71 43.90 -30.74
C LEU A 1061 67.00 45.07 -31.71
N ILE A 1062 68.10 45.82 -31.49
CA ILE A 1062 68.55 46.89 -32.40
C ILE A 1062 68.94 46.30 -33.77
N ASN A 1063 69.68 45.19 -33.80
CA ASN A 1063 70.04 44.48 -35.02
C ASN A 1063 68.83 43.90 -35.76
N ALA A 1064 67.76 43.55 -35.03
CA ALA A 1064 66.46 43.18 -35.61
C ALA A 1064 65.69 44.38 -36.21
N GLY A 1065 66.24 45.59 -36.12
CA GLY A 1065 65.65 46.80 -36.69
C GLY A 1065 64.60 47.47 -35.80
N MET A 1066 64.50 47.06 -34.53
CA MET A 1066 63.58 47.66 -33.56
C MET A 1066 64.08 49.04 -33.12
N LYS A 1067 63.16 50.00 -33.03
CA LYS A 1067 63.47 51.39 -32.69
C LYS A 1067 62.47 51.93 -31.68
N LEU A 1068 62.88 51.97 -30.43
CA LEU A 1068 62.05 52.39 -29.29
C LEU A 1068 62.80 53.46 -28.47
N PRO A 1069 62.07 54.41 -27.83
CA PRO A 1069 62.66 55.39 -26.92
C PRO A 1069 63.50 54.74 -25.81
N LEU A 1070 63.07 53.56 -25.35
CA LEU A 1070 63.77 52.73 -24.37
C LEU A 1070 65.27 52.60 -24.63
N PHE A 1071 65.70 52.44 -25.89
CA PHE A 1071 67.11 52.25 -26.20
C PHE A 1071 67.96 53.51 -25.95
N GLN A 1072 67.36 54.70 -25.96
CA GLN A 1072 68.05 55.96 -25.66
C GLN A 1072 68.53 56.01 -24.21
N GLU A 1073 67.79 55.38 -23.29
CA GLU A 1073 68.14 55.27 -21.86
C GLU A 1073 69.38 54.42 -21.59
N TYR A 1074 69.89 53.71 -22.62
CA TYR A 1074 71.01 52.77 -22.59
C TYR A 1074 72.13 53.14 -23.58
N ALA A 1075 72.15 54.38 -24.07
CA ALA A 1075 73.14 54.80 -25.07
C ALA A 1075 74.60 54.72 -24.58
N ASP A 1076 74.82 54.65 -23.27
CA ASP A 1076 76.11 54.41 -22.62
C ASP A 1076 76.57 52.94 -22.67
N ILE A 1077 75.66 52.00 -22.97
CA ILE A 1077 75.90 50.54 -22.89
C ILE A 1077 75.70 49.85 -24.25
N LEU A 1078 74.74 50.31 -25.06
CA LEU A 1078 74.29 49.67 -26.31
C LEU A 1078 74.94 50.29 -27.55
N ASP A 1079 75.68 49.47 -28.29
CA ASP A 1079 76.20 49.86 -29.60
C ASP A 1079 75.04 50.05 -30.60
N GLY A 1080 74.97 51.23 -31.23
CA GLY A 1080 73.92 51.59 -32.19
C GLY A 1080 72.75 52.40 -31.61
N ALA A 1081 72.59 52.47 -30.28
CA ALA A 1081 71.61 53.35 -29.64
C ALA A 1081 71.93 54.85 -29.85
N GLU A 1082 73.20 55.20 -30.09
CA GLU A 1082 73.65 56.56 -30.41
C GLU A 1082 72.90 57.16 -31.61
N MET A 1083 72.53 56.34 -32.61
CA MET A 1083 71.79 56.80 -33.80
C MET A 1083 70.34 57.19 -33.50
N MET A 1084 69.84 56.84 -32.32
CA MET A 1084 68.49 57.13 -31.86
C MET A 1084 68.44 58.34 -30.92
N LEU A 1085 69.58 58.77 -30.36
CA LEU A 1085 69.67 59.87 -29.39
C LEU A 1085 69.13 61.21 -29.92
N ASP A 1086 69.17 61.43 -31.23
CA ASP A 1086 68.66 62.66 -31.86
C ASP A 1086 67.22 62.52 -32.41
N LYS A 1087 66.55 61.40 -32.13
CA LYS A 1087 65.18 61.12 -32.55
C LYS A 1087 64.21 61.30 -31.38
N THR A 1088 63.14 62.04 -31.59
CA THR A 1088 61.95 61.97 -30.74
C THR A 1088 61.06 60.86 -31.28
N MET A 1089 60.74 59.86 -30.47
CA MET A 1089 59.92 58.72 -30.90
C MET A 1089 58.54 58.75 -30.22
N VAL A 1090 57.49 58.58 -31.03
CA VAL A 1090 56.14 58.34 -30.54
C VAL A 1090 55.91 56.84 -30.55
N VAL A 1091 55.57 56.26 -29.40
CA VAL A 1091 55.23 54.83 -29.27
C VAL A 1091 53.74 54.70 -29.00
N TYR A 1092 53.09 53.85 -29.79
CA TYR A 1092 51.70 53.45 -29.57
C TYR A 1092 51.67 51.96 -29.27
N LYS A 1093 50.94 51.58 -28.22
CA LYS A 1093 50.70 50.18 -27.85
C LYS A 1093 49.23 49.89 -28.11
N GLY A 1094 48.95 49.06 -29.13
CA GLY A 1094 47.61 48.67 -29.53
C GLY A 1094 47.32 47.19 -29.25
N SER A 1095 46.04 46.84 -29.31
CA SER A 1095 45.51 45.50 -29.01
C SER A 1095 45.69 44.48 -30.14
N GLY A 1096 46.24 44.87 -31.29
CA GLY A 1096 46.46 43.97 -32.43
C GLY A 1096 47.45 44.49 -33.48
N GLU A 1097 47.88 43.61 -34.39
CA GLU A 1097 48.81 43.93 -35.49
C GLU A 1097 48.10 44.57 -36.70
N HIS A 1098 47.36 45.65 -36.46
CA HIS A 1098 46.71 46.42 -37.53
C HIS A 1098 47.62 47.54 -38.04
N PRO A 1099 47.63 47.90 -39.34
CA PRO A 1099 48.48 48.99 -39.78
C PRO A 1099 47.95 50.32 -39.22
N VAL A 1100 48.78 50.98 -38.41
CA VAL A 1100 48.46 52.24 -37.74
C VAL A 1100 49.15 53.41 -38.45
N SER A 1101 48.45 54.53 -38.59
CA SER A 1101 49.00 55.77 -39.14
C SER A 1101 48.98 56.89 -38.09
N ILE A 1102 50.08 57.63 -38.02
CA ILE A 1102 50.20 58.84 -37.22
C ILE A 1102 49.95 60.06 -38.11
N HIS A 1103 48.99 60.88 -37.69
CA HIS A 1103 48.71 62.19 -38.27
C HIS A 1103 49.41 63.23 -37.41
N TYR A 1104 50.40 63.92 -37.95
CA TYR A 1104 51.25 64.81 -37.17
C TYR A 1104 51.44 66.18 -37.82
N ARG A 1105 51.73 67.18 -36.97
CA ARG A 1105 52.21 68.50 -37.37
C ARG A 1105 53.30 68.98 -36.42
N ILE A 1106 54.31 69.65 -36.97
CA ILE A 1106 55.38 70.28 -36.19
C ILE A 1106 55.09 71.78 -36.15
N GLU A 1107 54.79 72.31 -34.96
CA GLU A 1107 54.57 73.72 -34.72
C GLU A 1107 55.89 74.43 -34.41
N ARG A 1108 56.11 75.59 -35.04
CA ARG A 1108 57.31 76.42 -34.87
C ARG A 1108 56.96 77.72 -34.15
N PRO A 1109 57.86 78.29 -33.34
CA PRO A 1109 57.56 79.47 -32.54
C PRO A 1109 57.29 80.74 -33.36
N SER A 1110 57.72 80.81 -34.62
CA SER A 1110 57.82 82.07 -35.40
C SER A 1110 56.67 82.35 -36.38
N ALA A 1111 55.56 81.58 -36.39
CA ALA A 1111 54.45 81.82 -37.33
C ALA A 1111 53.06 81.66 -36.69
N PRO A 1112 52.53 82.70 -35.99
CA PRO A 1112 51.24 82.60 -35.31
C PRO A 1112 49.99 82.86 -36.18
N GLU A 1113 50.08 83.33 -37.44
CA GLU A 1113 48.88 83.84 -38.16
C GLU A 1113 48.80 83.49 -39.67
N ALA A 1114 49.24 82.30 -40.07
CA ALA A 1114 48.82 81.68 -41.34
C ALA A 1114 48.20 80.33 -41.03
N GLY A 1115 46.97 80.07 -41.52
CA GLY A 1115 46.15 78.92 -41.14
C GLY A 1115 46.95 77.61 -41.04
N HIS A 1116 46.72 76.87 -39.95
CA HIS A 1116 47.40 75.61 -39.64
C HIS A 1116 47.50 74.74 -40.91
N GLY A 1117 48.74 74.43 -41.33
CA GLY A 1117 48.95 73.57 -42.48
C GLY A 1117 48.28 72.20 -42.29
N PRO A 1118 47.95 71.48 -43.38
CA PRO A 1118 47.36 70.15 -43.26
C PRO A 1118 48.30 69.23 -42.48
N MET A 1119 47.74 68.43 -41.56
CA MET A 1119 48.49 67.38 -40.88
C MET A 1119 49.05 66.39 -41.89
N ARG A 1120 50.29 65.97 -41.69
CA ARG A 1120 50.95 64.97 -42.52
C ARG A 1120 50.63 63.60 -41.96
N VAL A 1121 50.43 62.63 -42.85
CA VAL A 1121 50.17 61.24 -42.48
C VAL A 1121 51.42 60.42 -42.74
N MET A 1122 51.80 59.61 -41.76
CA MET A 1122 52.90 58.64 -41.87
C MET A 1122 52.44 57.33 -41.27
N GLN A 1123 52.71 56.23 -41.97
CA GLN A 1123 52.47 54.90 -41.40
C GLN A 1123 53.50 54.63 -40.30
N MET A 1124 53.05 54.23 -39.12
CA MET A 1124 53.96 53.90 -38.03
C MET A 1124 54.65 52.56 -38.30
N GLN A 1125 55.92 52.45 -37.90
CA GLN A 1125 56.64 51.19 -38.00
C GLN A 1125 56.12 50.24 -36.92
N HIS A 1126 55.57 49.08 -37.32
CA HIS A 1126 55.31 47.99 -36.39
C HIS A 1126 56.66 47.45 -35.88
N VAL A 1127 56.82 47.46 -34.55
CA VAL A 1127 58.06 47.04 -33.88
C VAL A 1127 57.93 45.60 -33.42
N TYR A 1128 56.92 45.31 -32.60
CA TYR A 1128 56.66 43.97 -32.07
C TYR A 1128 55.29 43.91 -31.38
N ALA A 1129 54.50 42.86 -31.62
CA ALA A 1129 53.31 42.49 -30.81
C ALA A 1129 52.33 43.64 -30.50
N GLY A 1130 51.99 44.46 -31.51
CA GLY A 1130 51.07 45.60 -31.37
C GLY A 1130 51.74 46.91 -30.89
N ILE A 1131 53.07 46.91 -30.70
CA ILE A 1131 53.87 48.10 -30.41
C ILE A 1131 54.29 48.76 -31.73
N TYR A 1132 53.93 50.02 -31.91
CA TYR A 1132 54.26 50.83 -33.08
C TYR A 1132 55.14 51.99 -32.67
N SER A 1133 56.10 52.35 -33.52
CA SER A 1133 57.01 53.47 -33.30
C SER A 1133 57.06 54.38 -34.53
N ALA A 1134 57.05 55.68 -34.29
CA ALA A 1134 57.27 56.72 -35.29
C ALA A 1134 58.40 57.64 -34.84
N GLN A 1135 59.39 57.86 -35.72
CA GLN A 1135 60.55 58.70 -35.43
C GLN A 1135 60.39 60.09 -36.04
N PHE A 1136 60.70 61.10 -35.24
CA PHE A 1136 60.75 62.50 -35.62
C PHE A 1136 62.09 63.10 -35.18
N VAL A 1137 62.51 64.18 -35.82
CA VAL A 1137 63.60 65.03 -35.34
C VAL A 1137 62.96 66.37 -35.01
N LEU A 1138 62.94 66.74 -33.74
CA LEU A 1138 62.39 68.02 -33.28
C LEU A 1138 63.53 68.96 -32.91
N PHE A 1139 63.47 70.18 -33.42
CA PHE A 1139 64.41 71.23 -33.05
C PHE A 1139 63.88 72.08 -31.89
N ALA A 1140 64.76 72.85 -31.25
CA ALA A 1140 64.50 73.63 -30.06
C ALA A 1140 63.37 74.62 -30.33
N GLY A 1141 62.37 74.61 -29.46
CA GLY A 1141 61.15 75.41 -29.61
C GLY A 1141 60.09 74.81 -30.55
N GLU A 1142 60.34 73.68 -31.22
CA GLU A 1142 59.32 72.95 -31.98
C GLU A 1142 58.48 72.04 -31.07
N SER A 1143 57.19 71.91 -31.37
CA SER A 1143 56.30 70.90 -30.78
C SER A 1143 55.65 70.04 -31.84
N LEU A 1144 55.59 68.73 -31.59
CA LEU A 1144 54.93 67.73 -32.40
C LEU A 1144 53.54 67.47 -31.82
N GLN A 1145 52.50 67.92 -32.51
CA GLN A 1145 51.13 67.52 -32.20
C GLN A 1145 50.72 66.38 -33.11
N TYR A 1146 50.20 65.30 -32.53
CA TYR A 1146 49.83 64.11 -33.27
C TYR A 1146 48.53 63.48 -32.76
N TYR A 1147 47.87 62.74 -33.65
CA TYR A 1147 46.89 61.72 -33.28
C TYR A 1147 47.08 60.47 -34.15
N ILE A 1148 46.62 59.34 -33.66
CA ILE A 1148 46.87 58.01 -34.22
C ILE A 1148 45.55 57.40 -34.66
N THR A 1149 45.51 56.78 -35.85
CA THR A 1149 44.33 56.12 -36.41
C THR A 1149 44.67 54.76 -37.04
N GLU A 1150 43.75 53.83 -37.02
CA GLU A 1150 43.83 52.57 -37.77
C GLU A 1150 43.46 52.77 -39.25
N THR A 1151 44.22 52.16 -40.17
CA THR A 1151 44.03 52.38 -41.62
C THR A 1151 42.95 51.50 -42.27
N PHE A 1152 42.24 50.67 -41.50
CA PHE A 1152 41.33 49.64 -42.04
C PHE A 1152 39.90 49.72 -41.50
N SER A 1153 39.37 50.92 -41.24
CA SER A 1153 37.96 51.09 -40.89
C SER A 1153 37.18 51.81 -42.00
N GLU A 1154 36.22 51.12 -42.62
CA GLU A 1154 35.18 51.75 -43.46
C GLU A 1154 34.17 52.57 -42.62
N MET A 1155 34.29 52.53 -41.28
CA MET A 1155 33.55 53.33 -40.31
C MET A 1155 34.49 54.37 -39.67
N GLY A 1156 34.60 55.55 -40.29
CA GLY A 1156 35.15 56.81 -39.75
C GLY A 1156 36.30 56.75 -38.73
N ASP A 1157 37.48 57.25 -39.13
CA ASP A 1157 38.68 57.56 -38.33
C ASP A 1157 38.45 57.76 -36.81
N ALA A 1158 38.40 56.67 -36.04
CA ALA A 1158 38.45 56.75 -34.58
C ALA A 1158 39.89 57.10 -34.18
N ARG A 1159 40.06 58.17 -33.38
CA ARG A 1159 41.36 58.52 -32.81
C ARG A 1159 41.71 57.54 -31.70
N LEU A 1160 42.78 56.78 -31.89
CA LEU A 1160 43.26 55.75 -30.97
C LEU A 1160 44.09 56.35 -29.85
N ASP A 1161 44.88 57.38 -30.16
CA ASP A 1161 45.71 58.11 -29.22
C ASP A 1161 45.95 59.53 -29.76
N GLU A 1162 46.14 60.52 -28.89
CA GLU A 1162 46.49 61.89 -29.28
C GLU A 1162 47.41 62.53 -28.24
N GLY A 1163 48.38 63.30 -28.71
CA GLY A 1163 49.40 63.87 -27.83
C GLY A 1163 50.13 65.07 -28.44
N GLU A 1164 50.82 65.78 -27.56
CA GLU A 1164 51.78 66.82 -27.95
C GLU A 1164 53.13 66.52 -27.28
N LEU A 1165 54.16 66.29 -28.09
CA LEU A 1165 55.54 66.18 -27.62
C LEU A 1165 56.28 67.47 -27.94
N LYS A 1166 56.89 68.08 -26.93
CA LYS A 1166 57.77 69.24 -27.12
C LYS A 1166 59.20 68.76 -27.22
N ALA A 1167 60.04 69.48 -27.97
CA ALA A 1167 61.49 69.25 -27.89
C ALA A 1167 61.93 69.43 -26.42
N GLU A 1168 62.34 68.35 -25.77
CA GLU A 1168 62.82 68.42 -24.39
C GLU A 1168 64.15 69.19 -24.35
N GLU A 1169 64.32 70.06 -23.35
CA GLU A 1169 65.59 70.77 -23.11
C GLU A 1169 66.76 69.79 -22.82
N ASN A 1170 66.45 68.53 -22.47
CA ASN A 1170 67.44 67.47 -22.19
C ASN A 1170 67.91 66.69 -23.43
N LEU A 1171 67.33 66.93 -24.62
CA LEU A 1171 67.79 66.37 -25.91
C LEU A 1171 68.97 67.16 -26.52
N LEU A 1172 69.73 67.88 -25.69
CA LEU A 1172 71.00 68.54 -26.03
C LEU A 1172 72.13 67.50 -26.14
N VAL A 1173 71.97 66.54 -27.05
CA VAL A 1173 72.99 65.51 -27.29
C VAL A 1173 74.11 66.11 -28.12
N LYS A 1174 75.16 66.56 -27.42
CA LYS A 1174 76.39 67.07 -28.03
C LYS A 1174 77.06 65.97 -28.86
N GLY A 1175 77.19 66.19 -30.17
CA GLY A 1175 77.99 65.34 -31.06
C GLY A 1175 77.25 64.68 -32.23
N THR A 1176 75.91 64.72 -32.27
CA THR A 1176 75.15 64.26 -33.46
C THR A 1176 74.96 65.41 -34.46
N ARG A 1177 74.77 65.08 -35.74
CA ARG A 1177 74.54 66.07 -36.82
C ARG A 1177 73.32 66.96 -36.50
N TYR A 1178 72.23 66.34 -36.07
CA TYR A 1178 71.00 67.05 -35.74
C TYR A 1178 71.07 67.74 -34.37
N GLY A 1179 71.82 67.18 -33.40
CA GLY A 1179 72.11 67.83 -32.12
C GLY A 1179 72.87 69.15 -32.28
N LEU A 1180 73.92 69.18 -33.12
CA LEU A 1180 74.65 70.43 -33.43
C LEU A 1180 73.75 71.49 -34.08
N LEU A 1181 72.89 71.09 -35.02
CA LEU A 1181 71.90 72.00 -35.61
C LEU A 1181 70.89 72.49 -34.57
N ASN A 1182 70.51 71.62 -33.64
CA ASN A 1182 69.60 71.97 -32.57
C ASN A 1182 70.21 72.99 -31.60
N ASP A 1183 71.49 72.81 -31.25
CA ASP A 1183 72.26 73.74 -30.43
C ASP A 1183 72.35 75.12 -31.12
N VAL A 1184 72.66 75.15 -32.43
CA VAL A 1184 72.66 76.40 -33.23
C VAL A 1184 71.32 77.12 -33.14
N ILE A 1185 70.20 76.40 -33.28
CA ILE A 1185 68.84 76.94 -33.23
C ILE A 1185 68.48 77.41 -31.81
N SER A 1186 68.87 76.66 -30.78
CA SER A 1186 68.61 77.01 -29.38
C SER A 1186 69.32 78.32 -28.97
N HIS A 1187 70.63 78.46 -29.25
CA HIS A 1187 71.39 79.69 -28.97
C HIS A 1187 70.86 80.87 -29.81
N TRP A 1188 70.39 80.60 -31.04
CA TRP A 1188 69.74 81.62 -31.87
C TRP A 1188 68.42 82.11 -31.27
N LEU A 1189 67.59 81.21 -30.74
CA LEU A 1189 66.31 81.52 -30.10
C LEU A 1189 66.49 82.25 -28.75
N ILE A 1190 67.55 81.94 -27.99
CA ILE A 1190 67.90 82.59 -26.72
C ILE A 1190 68.56 83.97 -26.94
N GLY A 1191 69.00 84.28 -28.17
CA GLY A 1191 69.54 85.59 -28.58
C GLY A 1191 71.08 85.67 -28.59
N GLU A 1192 71.77 84.56 -28.35
CA GLU A 1192 73.23 84.42 -28.31
C GLU A 1192 73.80 84.17 -29.71
N LYS A 1193 73.72 85.19 -30.57
CA LYS A 1193 74.11 85.08 -31.99
C LYS A 1193 75.58 84.73 -32.22
N GLY A 1194 76.46 85.04 -31.27
CA GLY A 1194 77.90 84.72 -31.36
C GLY A 1194 78.16 83.22 -31.26
N GLU A 1195 77.67 82.58 -30.20
CA GLU A 1195 77.82 81.13 -29.99
C GLU A 1195 77.08 80.33 -31.07
N SER A 1196 75.91 80.79 -31.52
CA SER A 1196 75.17 80.20 -32.64
C SER A 1196 75.98 80.22 -33.96
N GLN A 1197 76.75 81.29 -34.23
CA GLN A 1197 77.63 81.33 -35.40
C GLN A 1197 78.83 80.38 -35.28
N GLU A 1198 79.47 80.29 -34.12
CA GLU A 1198 80.57 79.36 -33.88
C GLU A 1198 80.13 77.89 -34.06
N LEU A 1199 78.96 77.54 -33.51
CA LEU A 1199 78.37 76.21 -33.67
C LEU A 1199 77.94 75.93 -35.11
N LEU A 1200 77.47 76.94 -35.86
CA LEU A 1200 77.13 76.80 -37.28
C LEU A 1200 78.38 76.60 -38.15
N GLU A 1201 79.47 77.32 -37.85
CA GLU A 1201 80.76 77.10 -38.50
C GLU A 1201 81.30 75.71 -38.19
N GLN A 1202 81.18 75.26 -36.93
CA GLN A 1202 81.54 73.90 -36.54
C GLN A 1202 80.70 72.86 -37.29
N TYR A 1203 79.37 73.05 -37.39
CA TYR A 1203 78.48 72.18 -38.15
C TYR A 1203 78.89 72.11 -39.63
N LEU A 1204 79.08 73.25 -40.29
CA LEU A 1204 79.48 73.33 -41.70
C LEU A 1204 80.87 72.70 -41.94
N MET A 1205 81.79 72.90 -41.00
CA MET A 1205 83.11 72.28 -41.06
C MET A 1205 83.01 70.76 -40.88
N THR A 1206 82.20 70.27 -39.94
CA THR A 1206 81.94 68.83 -39.79
C THR A 1206 81.23 68.24 -41.00
N GLU A 1207 80.24 68.93 -41.59
CA GLU A 1207 79.52 68.51 -42.79
C GLU A 1207 80.46 68.41 -43.99
N TRP A 1208 81.31 69.43 -44.20
CA TRP A 1208 82.35 69.42 -45.22
C TRP A 1208 83.38 68.31 -44.99
N MET A 1209 83.79 68.08 -43.74
CA MET A 1209 84.68 66.97 -43.40
C MET A 1209 84.02 65.61 -43.63
N THR A 1210 82.74 65.43 -43.29
CA THR A 1210 82.02 64.17 -43.53
C THR A 1210 81.81 63.90 -45.01
N ASP A 1211 81.40 64.90 -45.80
CA ASP A 1211 81.25 64.78 -47.26
C ASP A 1211 82.60 64.50 -47.95
N GLY A 1212 83.71 64.98 -47.37
CA GLY A 1212 85.06 64.74 -47.85
C GLY A 1212 85.69 63.41 -47.40
N LEU A 1213 85.31 62.88 -46.23
CA LEU A 1213 85.88 61.67 -45.63
C LEU A 1213 85.06 60.40 -45.92
N PHE A 1214 83.76 60.54 -46.19
CA PHE A 1214 82.85 59.42 -46.44
C PHE A 1214 82.16 59.62 -47.79
N GLU A 1215 82.43 58.73 -48.75
CA GLU A 1215 81.64 58.71 -49.99
C GLU A 1215 80.24 58.17 -49.70
N PRO A 1216 79.16 58.82 -50.18
CA PRO A 1216 77.82 58.29 -50.03
C PRO A 1216 77.72 56.97 -50.79
N ILE A 1217 77.36 55.90 -50.07
CA ILE A 1217 76.95 54.64 -50.69
C ILE A 1217 75.76 54.98 -51.58
N LYS A 1218 75.95 54.88 -52.90
CA LYS A 1218 74.85 54.93 -53.86
C LYS A 1218 73.91 53.77 -53.56
N THR A 1219 72.83 54.05 -52.85
CA THR A 1219 71.69 53.15 -52.80
C THR A 1219 71.03 53.14 -54.17
N ASP A 1220 71.12 51.98 -54.83
CA ASP A 1220 70.40 51.65 -56.05
C ASP A 1220 68.90 51.94 -55.83
N PRO A 1221 68.20 52.69 -56.70
CA PRO A 1221 66.78 53.03 -56.50
C PRO A 1221 65.83 51.85 -56.78
N SER A 1222 66.29 50.62 -56.59
CA SER A 1222 65.50 49.41 -56.67
C SER A 1222 65.85 48.47 -55.51
N ARG A 1223 65.45 48.85 -54.30
CA ARG A 1223 65.18 47.95 -53.17
C ARG A 1223 64.24 48.62 -52.19
#